data_AF-U1Q923-F1
#
_entry.id   AF-U1Q923-F1
#
_cell.length_a   1.000
_cell.length_b   1.000
_cell.length_c   1.000
_cell.angle_alpha   90.00
_cell.angle_beta   90.00
_cell.angle_gamma   90.00
#
_symmetry.space_group_name_H-M   'P 1'
#
loop_
_entity.id
_entity.type
_entity.pdbx_description
1 polymer ?
#
loop_
_entity_poly.entity_id
_entity_poly.type
_entity_poly.pdbx_seq_one_letter_code
_entity_poly.pdbx_strand_id
1 'polypeptide(L)'
;MLKPSLNRRRITAFTLSVATACALAAPVVASPTANIPSGTFTSALQLANGTQATNVPGHWLVTLSAPSVSNGGSASSIETQQDKLAEAIKDAGINAKITNNYDQVWNGVSVTVSDSQAAQLAKLPGVVKVQPVIEVPRPETKTTKELTTSEGETKYSWGAPLGMTNADRAQSELGLTGKGIKIGIIDSGIDIDHREFGGTGVSGSGTSREKGDGAKADGAVGFPNSRVIAGYDYVGDDYGSNGTYDAKPDPIPDDCGGHGTHVAGIAAGGGAAGSSTEVRGVAPEASLAAYRVFGCDGKTSTDIIITAMEQATKDGMDVVNMSLGAAYMVLPDYPTTKAVKTMVDAGVVVAIAQGNEGAEGLWTLGAPGAATEAITVASVDNTVETNYYFTATGVDNKFFYNVGSNGGDFARSNVAYPVVASGEADSEDGKLCTAPSDTNAFKGKYVLIRRGGCTFGAKAANAQKAGAVGVIIDNNQAGTLGMNLANETDPVKIPGVSITQADGDALRAALKADTTVTFGETFGDRPVSTGGLVSDFSSWGLNGKLEMKPDVAAPGGLIWSTWPLDHGGPFNTISGTSMATPYTAGAAALILQAHPEIKDAKNASTSEGVRVRLQSTGSPRLWTEANGDKSLLEPTARQGAGLIDVYRAVSTKVLPSVSRLNLGQQIAGEKTHEITLTNSGSEAVTYKLGHVDTVTTTGESSKPTRGTTNGATVSTDGTSVTVPAGSSAKVAVKVSAPEGIGNGDFYGGYVTLTPDNAAQTLRIPFVGVGGNLAESKTLYQTGPVLATEKLKVVNKAGHQFTMFNDRPHVYFKADVPLIRSGLVAMRKTDDGKYEVLSDQVFISMSDKGWNRKNTRLVRWDGSYLDANNQLQQAPEGTYQLWELNAPAGADTTKLEQYNIWMSNDFTIDWRRSDYLPTITLKASGDVTAAATTATADASTSDADPRNGKPEAMVDDNVFTYAVVSSGAPITLDAGKVYNISKVQYVPNQGNDGVDSMPATGWKAEVSVDGKTWTDAGSGSLSGEAMVPQDLTLKSGAKGRFVRITLTSDKGKVGVAELRIAGTPAGDATAQPTEQPTAAPTGSAAPTAQPTGSAAPTAQPTGSAAPTNPAQPTAAPSVSASSSASALPGKPSGKPSALPGKPGKGDDNREPLARTGTTIAIGIGALVLAAAGAGALALRKRRDAEAGSEA
;
A
#
# COMPACT_ATOMS: atom_id res chain seq x y z
N MET A 1 25.04 16.21 59.39
CA MET A 1 25.19 15.32 60.58
C MET A 1 24.17 14.20 60.41
N LEU A 2 24.43 12.90 60.63
CA LEU A 2 25.61 12.17 61.12
C LEU A 2 25.74 10.81 60.38
N LYS A 3 26.91 10.15 60.44
CA LYS A 3 27.10 8.72 60.09
C LYS A 3 27.11 7.86 61.37
N PRO A 4 26.83 6.55 61.28
CA PRO A 4 27.91 5.53 61.31
C PRO A 4 27.92 4.68 60.00
N SER A 5 29.00 4.08 59.46
CA SER A 5 30.20 3.41 59.99
C SER A 5 29.94 1.95 60.47
N LEU A 6 30.82 0.93 60.30
CA LEU A 6 31.97 0.67 59.39
C LEU A 6 32.53 -0.74 59.68
N ASN A 7 32.82 -1.58 58.68
CA ASN A 7 33.87 -2.64 58.70
C ASN A 7 33.95 -3.28 57.29
N ARG A 8 35.09 -3.53 56.60
CA ARG A 8 36.43 -4.09 56.95
C ARG A 8 36.35 -5.59 57.31
N ARG A 9 37.16 -6.50 56.75
CA ARG A 9 38.39 -6.40 55.91
C ARG A 9 38.69 -7.77 55.28
N ARG A 10 39.24 -7.83 54.05
CA ARG A 10 40.60 -8.35 53.74
C ARG A 10 40.92 -8.26 52.23
N ILE A 11 42.21 -8.33 51.91
CA ILE A 11 42.81 -8.19 50.56
C ILE A 11 43.89 -9.26 50.46
N THR A 12 44.01 -9.93 49.30
CA THR A 12 45.24 -10.65 48.93
C THR A 12 45.57 -10.41 47.46
N ALA A 13 46.83 -10.09 47.23
CA ALA A 13 47.55 -9.95 45.95
C ALA A 13 47.68 -11.32 45.22
N PHE A 14 48.18 -11.49 43.98
CA PHE A 14 48.74 -10.58 42.96
C PHE A 14 48.82 -11.34 41.61
N THR A 15 48.55 -10.71 40.47
CA THR A 15 49.26 -10.94 39.18
C THR A 15 48.81 -9.89 38.17
N LEU A 16 49.76 -9.15 37.58
CA LEU A 16 49.48 -8.13 36.57
C LEU A 16 50.21 -8.48 35.26
N SER A 17 49.51 -9.11 34.33
CA SER A 17 50.03 -9.42 32.99
C SER A 17 49.84 -8.21 32.07
N VAL A 18 50.93 -7.51 31.74
CA VAL A 18 50.90 -6.37 30.80
C VAL A 18 50.75 -6.89 29.38
N ALA A 19 49.54 -6.85 28.85
CA ALA A 19 49.26 -7.08 27.44
C ALA A 19 49.18 -5.74 26.70
N THR A 20 50.28 -5.34 26.04
CA THR A 20 50.34 -4.11 25.24
C THR A 20 49.56 -4.29 23.94
N ALA A 21 48.25 -4.14 24.00
CA ALA A 21 47.40 -4.14 22.81
C ALA A 21 47.67 -2.86 21.98
N CYS A 22 48.25 -3.02 20.79
CA CYS A 22 48.31 -1.95 19.81
C CYS A 22 46.88 -1.62 19.36
N ALA A 23 46.31 -0.55 19.91
CA ALA A 23 45.10 0.04 19.37
C ALA A 23 45.40 0.58 17.96
N LEU A 24 45.08 -0.23 16.94
CA LEU A 24 44.88 0.28 15.60
C LEU A 24 43.73 1.28 15.68
N ALA A 25 44.06 2.57 15.71
CA ALA A 25 43.09 3.63 15.62
C ALA A 25 42.44 3.55 14.23
N ALA A 26 41.28 2.90 14.16
CA ALA A 26 40.36 3.09 13.04
C ALA A 26 40.15 4.61 12.90
N PRO A 27 40.23 5.17 11.68
CA PRO A 27 40.03 6.60 11.51
C PRO A 27 38.63 6.95 12.02
N VAL A 28 38.57 7.86 12.99
CA VAL A 28 37.30 8.43 13.44
C VAL A 28 36.82 9.34 12.33
N VAL A 29 36.11 8.76 11.36
CA VAL A 29 35.29 9.50 10.40
C VAL A 29 34.33 10.32 11.23
N ALA A 30 34.40 11.65 11.10
CA ALA A 30 33.52 12.53 11.84
C ALA A 30 32.07 12.21 11.43
N SER A 31 31.25 11.81 12.40
CA SER A 31 29.82 11.60 12.17
C SER A 31 29.23 12.88 11.56
N PRO A 32 28.65 12.84 10.35
CA PRO A 32 28.14 14.06 9.72
C PRO A 32 27.02 14.62 10.58
N THR A 33 27.16 15.85 11.06
CA THR A 33 26.07 16.63 11.67
C THR A 33 25.13 17.18 10.58
N ALA A 34 24.85 16.36 9.56
CA ALA A 34 23.97 16.70 8.46
C ALA A 34 22.52 16.55 8.93
N ASN A 35 21.82 17.68 9.05
CA ASN A 35 20.37 17.70 9.27
C ASN A 35 19.70 17.12 8.01
N ILE A 36 19.40 15.82 8.00
CA ILE A 36 18.73 15.14 6.87
C ILE A 36 17.39 15.87 6.60
N PRO A 37 17.22 16.58 5.48
CA PRO A 37 16.06 17.46 5.33
C PRO A 37 14.75 16.68 5.35
N SER A 38 13.77 17.13 6.14
CA SER A 38 12.39 16.65 6.07
C SER A 38 11.73 17.20 4.81
N GLY A 39 11.97 16.55 3.67
CA GLY A 39 11.50 16.99 2.36
C GLY A 39 10.00 17.33 2.37
N THR A 40 9.69 18.62 2.15
CA THR A 40 8.32 19.12 2.05
C THR A 40 7.63 18.69 0.75
N PHE A 41 8.38 18.17 -0.22
CA PHE A 41 7.86 17.55 -1.44
C PHE A 41 8.16 16.04 -1.45
N THR A 42 7.25 15.25 -2.02
CA THR A 42 7.42 13.83 -2.30
C THR A 42 6.79 13.57 -3.65
N SER A 43 7.56 13.32 -4.73
CA SER A 43 7.02 13.21 -6.09
C SER A 43 6.35 11.86 -6.40
N ALA A 44 6.88 10.78 -5.84
CA ALA A 44 6.35 9.43 -5.95
C ALA A 44 6.42 8.76 -4.58
N LEU A 45 5.48 7.85 -4.31
CA LEU A 45 5.48 7.06 -3.08
C LEU A 45 6.03 5.66 -3.34
N GLN A 46 6.97 5.24 -2.49
CA GLN A 46 7.52 3.89 -2.50
C GLN A 46 6.71 2.99 -1.57
N LEU A 47 6.33 1.83 -2.08
CA LEU A 47 5.60 0.80 -1.35
C LEU A 47 6.57 -0.20 -0.69
N ALA A 48 6.08 -0.98 0.28
CA ALA A 48 6.85 -1.97 1.04
C ALA A 48 7.47 -3.07 0.17
N ASN A 49 6.84 -3.42 -0.96
CA ASN A 49 7.40 -4.33 -1.96
C ASN A 49 8.43 -3.66 -2.89
N GLY A 50 8.79 -2.39 -2.67
CA GLY A 50 9.70 -1.59 -3.47
C GLY A 50 9.11 -0.92 -4.71
N THR A 51 7.90 -1.29 -5.16
CA THR A 51 7.27 -0.62 -6.32
C THR A 51 6.91 0.82 -5.99
N GLN A 52 6.87 1.68 -7.00
CA GLN A 52 6.18 2.96 -6.86
C GLN A 52 4.67 2.70 -6.81
N ALA A 53 3.97 3.40 -5.92
CA ALA A 53 2.52 3.52 -5.98
C ALA A 53 2.12 4.28 -7.25
N THR A 54 1.02 3.91 -7.88
CA THR A 54 0.56 4.62 -9.09
C THR A 54 -0.04 5.97 -8.69
N ASN A 55 0.60 7.06 -9.08
CA ASN A 55 0.05 8.41 -8.92
C ASN A 55 -1.15 8.60 -9.87
N VAL A 56 -2.19 9.30 -9.41
CA VAL A 56 -3.18 9.90 -10.31
C VAL A 56 -2.50 11.08 -11.04
N PRO A 57 -2.41 11.09 -12.39
CA PRO A 57 -1.55 12.05 -13.11
C PRO A 57 -1.91 13.52 -12.84
N GLY A 58 -0.96 14.29 -12.31
CA GLY A 58 -1.15 15.70 -11.99
C GLY A 58 -2.04 16.00 -10.77
N HIS A 59 -2.44 15.01 -9.96
CA HIS A 59 -3.21 15.20 -8.73
C HIS A 59 -2.33 15.11 -7.48
N TRP A 60 -2.42 16.11 -6.60
CA TRP A 60 -1.52 16.28 -5.46
C TRP A 60 -2.27 16.65 -4.17
N LEU A 61 -1.82 16.12 -3.03
CA LEU A 61 -2.28 16.43 -1.68
C LEU A 61 -1.33 17.42 -1.02
N VAL A 62 -1.83 18.58 -0.60
CA VAL A 62 -1.08 19.63 0.11
C VAL A 62 -1.55 19.68 1.57
N THR A 63 -0.68 19.27 2.49
CA THR A 63 -0.92 19.31 3.95
C THR A 63 -0.59 20.69 4.50
N LEU A 64 -1.50 21.24 5.30
CA LEU A 64 -1.33 22.53 6.00
C LEU A 64 -1.02 22.33 7.50
N SER A 65 -0.76 23.42 8.22
CA SER A 65 -0.11 23.38 9.55
C SER A 65 -1.05 23.43 10.76
N ALA A 66 -2.27 23.96 10.64
CA ALA A 66 -3.25 23.90 11.73
C ALA A 66 -3.80 22.47 11.92
N PRO A 67 -4.19 22.07 13.13
CA PRO A 67 -4.98 20.85 13.33
C PRO A 67 -6.33 20.97 12.61
N SER A 68 -6.87 19.83 12.18
CA SER A 68 -8.24 19.68 11.65
C SER A 68 -9.31 19.89 12.74
N VAL A 69 -10.56 20.16 12.34
CA VAL A 69 -11.68 20.49 13.25
C VAL A 69 -11.90 19.39 14.30
N SER A 70 -11.90 18.12 13.90
CA SER A 70 -12.02 16.99 14.84
C SER A 70 -10.85 16.88 15.84
N ASN A 71 -9.70 17.49 15.53
CA ASN A 71 -8.54 17.58 16.43
C ASN A 71 -8.48 18.91 17.21
N GLY A 72 -9.62 19.59 17.37
CA GLY A 72 -9.71 20.88 18.06
C GLY A 72 -9.26 22.09 17.24
N GLY A 73 -9.10 21.92 15.93
CA GLY A 73 -8.89 23.02 14.98
C GLY A 73 -10.10 23.95 14.88
N SER A 74 -9.85 25.23 14.61
CA SER A 74 -10.90 26.19 14.32
C SER A 74 -11.14 26.22 12.80
N ALA A 75 -12.37 25.94 12.37
CA ALA A 75 -12.74 25.93 10.96
C ALA A 75 -12.35 27.22 10.23
N SER A 76 -12.63 28.39 10.82
CA SER A 76 -12.24 29.69 10.23
C SER A 76 -10.73 29.92 10.19
N SER A 77 -9.94 29.25 11.03
CA SER A 77 -8.47 29.26 10.96
C SER A 77 -7.95 28.37 9.84
N ILE A 78 -8.61 27.23 9.58
CA ILE A 78 -8.32 26.32 8.46
C ILE A 78 -8.68 27.00 7.14
N GLU A 79 -9.88 27.56 7.03
CA GLU A 79 -10.36 28.40 5.93
C GLU A 79 -9.38 29.53 5.63
N THR A 80 -8.95 30.29 6.65
CA THR A 80 -7.91 31.33 6.52
C THR A 80 -6.54 30.79 6.05
N GLN A 81 -6.18 29.54 6.35
CA GLN A 81 -4.95 28.92 5.81
C GLN A 81 -5.13 28.48 4.35
N GLN A 82 -6.31 27.99 3.98
CA GLN A 82 -6.63 27.53 2.62
C GLN A 82 -6.77 28.72 1.64
N ASP A 83 -7.43 29.80 2.06
CA ASP A 83 -7.50 31.06 1.29
C ASP A 83 -6.11 31.64 1.03
N LYS A 84 -5.25 31.68 2.06
CA LYS A 84 -3.86 32.15 1.91
C LYS A 84 -3.00 31.24 1.05
N LEU A 85 -3.27 29.93 1.03
CA LEU A 85 -2.65 29.02 0.08
C LEU A 85 -3.11 29.33 -1.36
N ALA A 86 -4.40 29.57 -1.58
CA ALA A 86 -4.93 29.92 -2.90
C ALA A 86 -4.39 31.27 -3.42
N GLU A 87 -4.24 32.27 -2.54
CA GLU A 87 -3.58 33.54 -2.83
C GLU A 87 -2.09 33.33 -3.16
N ALA A 88 -1.35 32.59 -2.33
CA ALA A 88 0.07 32.30 -2.57
C ALA A 88 0.35 31.48 -3.84
N ILE A 89 -0.55 30.54 -4.21
CA ILE A 89 -0.49 29.81 -5.49
C ILE A 89 -0.55 30.77 -6.67
N LYS A 90 -1.52 31.70 -6.63
CA LYS A 90 -1.77 32.68 -7.68
C LYS A 90 -0.63 33.70 -7.79
N ASP A 91 -0.16 34.23 -6.66
CA ASP A 91 0.92 35.22 -6.62
C ASP A 91 2.27 34.63 -7.03
N ALA A 92 2.51 33.35 -6.78
CA ALA A 92 3.66 32.60 -7.30
C ALA A 92 3.55 32.21 -8.79
N GLY A 93 2.43 32.52 -9.46
CA GLY A 93 2.18 32.18 -10.86
C GLY A 93 2.03 30.67 -11.12
N ILE A 94 1.70 29.89 -10.10
CA ILE A 94 1.58 28.43 -10.20
C ILE A 94 0.22 28.09 -10.83
N ASN A 95 0.22 27.33 -11.94
CA ASN A 95 -1.01 26.90 -12.61
C ASN A 95 -1.61 25.68 -11.90
N ALA A 96 -2.03 25.86 -10.65
CA ALA A 96 -2.70 24.86 -9.84
C ALA A 96 -4.18 25.25 -9.61
N LYS A 97 -5.08 24.28 -9.78
CA LYS A 97 -6.49 24.39 -9.39
C LYS A 97 -6.72 23.52 -8.15
N ILE A 98 -7.20 24.12 -7.06
CA ILE A 98 -7.74 23.37 -5.91
C ILE A 98 -8.99 22.61 -6.36
N THR A 99 -9.05 21.31 -6.08
CA THR A 99 -10.22 20.47 -6.34
C THR A 99 -11.10 20.36 -5.10
N ASN A 100 -10.52 19.95 -3.97
CA ASN A 100 -11.24 19.77 -2.70
C ASN A 100 -10.47 20.45 -1.57
N ASN A 101 -11.20 21.07 -0.63
CA ASN A 101 -10.68 21.53 0.65
C ASN A 101 -11.08 20.52 1.74
N TYR A 102 -10.18 20.29 2.70
CA TYR A 102 -10.39 19.34 3.80
C TYR A 102 -10.19 20.06 5.14
N ASP A 103 -11.16 19.92 6.04
CA ASP A 103 -11.14 20.57 7.35
C ASP A 103 -11.48 19.63 8.51
N GLN A 104 -12.32 18.62 8.32
CA GLN A 104 -12.84 17.77 9.39
C GLN A 104 -11.81 16.77 9.90
N VAL A 105 -11.30 15.90 9.01
CA VAL A 105 -10.43 14.77 9.36
C VAL A 105 -8.97 15.01 8.98
N TRP A 106 -8.69 15.90 8.04
CA TRP A 106 -7.34 16.29 7.64
C TRP A 106 -7.34 17.76 7.25
N ASN A 107 -6.36 18.55 7.71
CA ASN A 107 -6.18 19.92 7.22
C ASN A 107 -5.28 19.92 5.98
N GLY A 108 -5.87 20.20 4.83
CA GLY A 108 -5.16 20.29 3.58
C GLY A 108 -6.08 20.57 2.40
N VAL A 109 -5.52 20.48 1.20
CA VAL A 109 -6.26 20.58 -0.06
C VAL A 109 -5.77 19.51 -1.04
N SER A 110 -6.64 19.07 -1.94
CA SER A 110 -6.23 18.38 -3.17
C SER A 110 -6.16 19.39 -4.31
N VAL A 111 -5.15 19.27 -5.16
CA VAL A 111 -4.91 20.18 -6.29
C VAL A 111 -4.59 19.42 -7.56
N THR A 112 -5.03 19.96 -8.69
CA THR A 112 -4.58 19.59 -10.03
C THR A 112 -3.52 20.58 -10.49
N VAL A 113 -2.32 20.08 -10.79
CA VAL A 113 -1.14 20.87 -11.20
C VAL A 113 -0.17 19.96 -11.97
N SER A 114 0.64 20.51 -12.88
CA SER A 114 1.67 19.69 -13.54
C SER A 114 2.72 19.20 -12.54
N ASP A 115 3.25 17.99 -12.77
CA ASP A 115 4.31 17.40 -11.94
C ASP A 115 5.55 18.31 -11.84
N SER A 116 5.82 19.12 -12.87
CA SER A 116 6.89 20.13 -12.91
C SER A 116 6.64 21.35 -12.02
N GLN A 117 5.39 21.73 -11.77
CA GLN A 117 5.03 22.83 -10.87
C GLN A 117 4.66 22.36 -9.45
N ALA A 118 4.32 21.09 -9.25
CA ALA A 118 3.97 20.53 -7.94
C ALA A 118 5.05 20.75 -6.87
N ALA A 119 6.33 20.73 -7.25
CA ALA A 119 7.46 21.03 -6.36
C ALA A 119 7.52 22.50 -5.89
N GLN A 120 6.86 23.43 -6.60
CA GLN A 120 6.81 24.84 -6.25
C GLN A 120 5.81 25.09 -5.09
N LEU A 121 4.72 24.30 -5.03
CA LEU A 121 3.75 24.33 -3.93
C LEU A 121 4.41 24.07 -2.56
N ALA A 122 5.40 23.18 -2.52
CA ALA A 122 6.15 22.81 -1.32
C ALA A 122 7.07 23.92 -0.78
N LYS A 123 7.13 25.08 -1.46
CA LYS A 123 7.85 26.29 -1.05
C LYS A 123 6.91 27.41 -0.56
N LEU A 124 5.58 27.23 -0.66
CA LEU A 124 4.61 28.26 -0.28
C LEU A 124 4.44 28.37 1.24
N PRO A 125 4.17 29.58 1.79
CA PRO A 125 3.97 29.77 3.22
C PRO A 125 2.85 28.88 3.80
N GLY A 126 3.14 28.22 4.92
CA GLY A 126 2.17 27.39 5.64
C GLY A 126 2.00 25.95 5.12
N VAL A 127 2.57 25.60 3.96
CA VAL A 127 2.61 24.24 3.44
C VAL A 127 3.58 23.38 4.25
N VAL A 128 3.07 22.30 4.83
CA VAL A 128 3.87 21.33 5.62
C VAL A 128 4.41 20.23 4.72
N LYS A 129 3.59 19.71 3.80
CA LYS A 129 4.00 18.63 2.90
C LYS A 129 3.11 18.52 1.65
N VAL A 130 3.71 18.26 0.50
CA VAL A 130 3.08 17.95 -0.78
C VAL A 130 3.41 16.51 -1.16
N GLN A 131 2.38 15.71 -1.46
CA GLN A 131 2.49 14.28 -1.82
C GLN A 131 1.53 13.96 -2.97
N PRO A 132 1.76 12.93 -3.80
CA PRO A 132 0.82 12.56 -4.85
C PRO A 132 -0.49 12.02 -4.26
N VAL A 133 -1.59 12.23 -5.00
CA VAL A 133 -2.78 11.40 -4.91
C VAL A 133 -2.46 10.04 -5.54
N ILE A 134 -2.81 8.96 -4.86
CA ILE A 134 -2.53 7.59 -5.29
C ILE A 134 -3.80 6.90 -5.77
N GLU A 135 -3.69 6.13 -6.85
CA GLU A 135 -4.74 5.21 -7.30
C GLU A 135 -4.91 4.06 -6.29
N VAL A 136 -6.15 3.78 -5.89
CA VAL A 136 -6.51 2.62 -5.07
C VAL A 136 -7.38 1.69 -5.93
N PRO A 137 -6.95 0.45 -6.22
CA PRO A 137 -7.74 -0.47 -7.03
C PRO A 137 -9.01 -0.90 -6.29
N ARG A 138 -10.07 -1.22 -7.03
CA ARG A 138 -11.23 -1.92 -6.46
C ARG A 138 -10.77 -3.28 -5.90
N PRO A 139 -11.21 -3.69 -4.70
CA PRO A 139 -10.77 -4.95 -4.09
C PRO A 139 -11.06 -6.17 -4.98
N GLU A 140 -10.07 -7.05 -5.15
CA GLU A 140 -10.28 -8.31 -5.86
C GLU A 140 -11.10 -9.30 -5.01
N THR A 141 -12.28 -9.68 -5.50
CA THR A 141 -13.10 -10.75 -4.92
C THR A 141 -12.46 -12.11 -5.17
N LYS A 142 -11.94 -12.79 -4.14
CA LYS A 142 -11.36 -14.14 -4.28
C LYS A 142 -12.46 -15.20 -4.11
N THR A 143 -12.53 -16.21 -4.98
CA THR A 143 -13.51 -17.32 -4.88
C THR A 143 -12.87 -18.70 -4.89
N THR A 144 -11.54 -18.80 -4.94
CA THR A 144 -10.75 -20.04 -5.12
C THR A 144 -10.27 -20.62 -3.78
N LYS A 145 -10.84 -21.74 -3.31
CA LYS A 145 -10.35 -22.50 -2.13
C LYS A 145 -10.61 -23.99 -2.26
N GLU A 146 -9.85 -24.80 -1.52
CA GLU A 146 -10.12 -26.23 -1.36
C GLU A 146 -11.34 -26.49 -0.47
N LEU A 147 -12.10 -27.51 -0.84
CA LEU A 147 -13.42 -27.85 -0.29
C LEU A 147 -13.53 -29.38 -0.22
N THR A 148 -14.23 -29.92 0.77
CA THR A 148 -14.37 -31.38 0.90
C THR A 148 -15.57 -31.91 0.10
N THR A 149 -15.43 -33.11 -0.46
CA THR A 149 -16.49 -33.82 -1.21
C THR A 149 -17.56 -34.45 -0.30
N SER A 150 -17.54 -34.15 0.99
CA SER A 150 -18.45 -34.71 1.98
C SER A 150 -19.75 -33.90 2.04
N GLU A 151 -20.79 -34.33 1.33
CA GLU A 151 -22.13 -33.79 1.51
C GLU A 151 -22.58 -33.98 2.97
N GLY A 152 -23.14 -32.92 3.57
CA GLY A 152 -23.77 -32.98 4.88
C GLY A 152 -25.18 -32.40 4.82
N GLU A 153 -26.17 -33.13 5.35
CA GLU A 153 -27.49 -32.58 5.65
C GLU A 153 -27.44 -31.65 6.87
N THR A 154 -26.67 -30.57 6.74
CA THR A 154 -26.70 -29.46 7.69
C THR A 154 -27.93 -28.59 7.41
N LYS A 155 -28.69 -28.33 8.48
CA LYS A 155 -29.84 -27.45 8.46
C LYS A 155 -29.34 -26.01 8.25
N TYR A 156 -29.64 -25.43 7.07
CA TYR A 156 -29.20 -24.12 6.55
C TYR A 156 -28.39 -23.25 7.53
N SER A 157 -27.09 -23.17 7.30
CA SER A 157 -26.13 -22.62 8.25
C SER A 157 -25.47 -21.31 7.80
N TRP A 158 -26.26 -20.34 7.30
CA TRP A 158 -25.79 -18.94 7.19
C TRP A 158 -25.33 -18.36 8.54
N GLY A 159 -25.78 -18.96 9.65
CA GLY A 159 -25.26 -18.72 10.99
C GLY A 159 -23.86 -19.31 11.28
N ALA A 160 -23.22 -20.05 10.37
CA ALA A 160 -21.87 -20.60 10.58
C ALA A 160 -20.82 -19.51 10.90
N PRO A 161 -20.65 -18.44 10.09
CA PRO A 161 -19.73 -17.38 10.43
C PRO A 161 -20.16 -16.61 11.69
N LEU A 162 -21.45 -16.56 12.04
CA LEU A 162 -21.90 -15.97 13.32
C LEU A 162 -21.50 -16.83 14.52
N GLY A 163 -21.76 -18.14 14.47
CA GLY A 163 -21.41 -19.11 15.51
C GLY A 163 -19.90 -19.28 15.71
N MET A 164 -19.09 -19.08 14.67
CA MET A 164 -17.62 -19.03 14.78
C MET A 164 -17.11 -17.97 15.76
N THR A 165 -17.89 -16.91 16.05
CA THR A 165 -17.52 -15.83 16.97
C THR A 165 -18.51 -15.65 18.13
N ASN A 166 -19.49 -16.54 18.28
CA ASN A 166 -20.65 -16.38 19.17
C ASN A 166 -21.50 -15.11 18.89
N ALA A 167 -21.45 -14.51 17.69
CA ALA A 167 -22.29 -13.36 17.34
C ALA A 167 -23.79 -13.71 17.31
N ASP A 168 -24.12 -14.93 16.90
CA ASP A 168 -25.45 -15.53 16.99
C ASP A 168 -25.99 -15.53 18.43
N ARG A 169 -25.13 -15.83 19.41
CA ARG A 169 -25.45 -15.82 20.84
C ARG A 169 -25.55 -14.40 21.39
N ALA A 170 -24.71 -13.47 20.93
CA ALA A 170 -24.85 -12.05 21.26
C ALA A 170 -26.21 -11.50 20.79
N GLN A 171 -26.69 -11.94 19.62
CA GLN A 171 -28.01 -11.58 19.12
C GLN A 171 -29.16 -12.27 19.84
N SER A 172 -29.05 -13.57 20.13
CA SER A 172 -30.16 -14.39 20.64
C SER A 172 -30.27 -14.48 22.18
N GLU A 173 -29.15 -14.46 22.90
CA GLU A 173 -29.13 -14.54 24.37
C GLU A 173 -29.13 -13.15 25.04
N LEU A 174 -28.52 -12.14 24.40
CA LEU A 174 -28.39 -10.78 24.94
C LEU A 174 -29.30 -9.75 24.24
N GLY A 175 -29.97 -10.12 23.15
CA GLY A 175 -30.86 -9.23 22.40
C GLY A 175 -30.15 -8.09 21.66
N LEU A 176 -28.85 -8.21 21.40
CA LEU A 176 -28.06 -7.19 20.72
C LEU A 176 -28.27 -7.28 19.19
N THR A 177 -28.56 -6.16 18.57
CA THR A 177 -28.96 -6.07 17.15
C THR A 177 -28.26 -4.93 16.41
N GLY A 178 -27.49 -4.07 17.08
CA GLY A 178 -26.94 -2.83 16.55
C GLY A 178 -27.94 -1.67 16.50
N LYS A 179 -29.17 -1.86 17.02
CA LYS A 179 -30.23 -0.84 17.03
C LYS A 179 -29.75 0.47 17.65
N GLY A 180 -29.91 1.57 16.91
CA GLY A 180 -29.49 2.90 17.35
C GLY A 180 -28.00 3.19 17.16
N ILE A 181 -27.26 2.33 16.47
CA ILE A 181 -25.89 2.57 16.00
C ILE A 181 -25.91 2.84 14.49
N LYS A 182 -25.12 3.81 14.02
CA LYS A 182 -24.90 4.06 12.59
C LYS A 182 -23.57 3.44 12.10
N ILE A 183 -23.62 2.72 10.98
CA ILE A 183 -22.45 2.16 10.29
C ILE A 183 -22.32 2.80 8.90
N GLY A 184 -21.22 3.54 8.67
CA GLY A 184 -20.86 4.03 7.34
C GLY A 184 -20.11 2.99 6.52
N ILE A 185 -20.51 2.78 5.27
CA ILE A 185 -19.86 1.89 4.30
C ILE A 185 -19.18 2.77 3.25
N ILE A 186 -17.84 2.86 3.28
CA ILE A 186 -17.05 3.56 2.24
C ILE A 186 -16.53 2.49 1.27
N ASP A 187 -17.19 2.37 0.11
CA ASP A 187 -17.05 1.21 -0.79
C ASP A 187 -17.60 1.52 -2.22
N SER A 188 -17.99 0.51 -3.02
CA SER A 188 -18.53 0.70 -4.38
C SER A 188 -19.99 1.17 -4.46
N GLY A 189 -20.72 1.22 -3.34
CA GLY A 189 -22.13 1.61 -3.26
C GLY A 189 -22.92 0.69 -2.32
N ILE A 190 -24.26 0.78 -2.34
CA ILE A 190 -25.17 -0.25 -1.83
C ILE A 190 -26.40 -0.33 -2.76
N ASP A 191 -26.76 -1.52 -3.25
CA ASP A 191 -28.07 -1.77 -3.89
C ASP A 191 -29.21 -1.43 -2.90
N ILE A 192 -29.86 -0.28 -3.10
CA ILE A 192 -30.94 0.20 -2.23
C ILE A 192 -32.29 -0.48 -2.49
N ASP A 193 -32.42 -1.22 -3.60
CA ASP A 193 -33.59 -2.03 -3.94
C ASP A 193 -33.56 -3.40 -3.25
N HIS A 194 -32.40 -3.83 -2.76
CA HIS A 194 -32.24 -5.07 -2.01
C HIS A 194 -33.07 -5.07 -0.71
N ARG A 195 -33.82 -6.15 -0.46
CA ARG A 195 -34.79 -6.25 0.66
C ARG A 195 -34.15 -6.10 2.04
N GLU A 196 -32.94 -6.65 2.21
CA GLU A 196 -32.16 -6.54 3.45
C GLU A 196 -31.80 -5.09 3.80
N PHE A 197 -31.83 -4.19 2.82
CA PHE A 197 -31.59 -2.76 2.93
C PHE A 197 -32.88 -1.94 2.74
N GLY A 198 -34.05 -2.55 2.92
CA GLY A 198 -35.35 -1.87 2.95
C GLY A 198 -35.98 -1.60 1.58
N GLY A 199 -35.37 -2.07 0.50
CA GLY A 199 -35.91 -2.01 -0.85
C GLY A 199 -36.98 -3.07 -1.15
N THR A 200 -37.48 -3.08 -2.39
CA THR A 200 -38.61 -3.93 -2.81
C THR A 200 -38.19 -5.38 -3.16
N GLY A 201 -36.91 -5.61 -3.45
CA GLY A 201 -36.43 -6.82 -4.13
C GLY A 201 -36.68 -6.81 -5.64
N VAL A 202 -36.88 -5.64 -6.25
CA VAL A 202 -37.01 -5.45 -7.70
C VAL A 202 -36.01 -4.37 -8.11
N SER A 203 -35.04 -4.74 -8.96
CA SER A 203 -34.03 -3.82 -9.48
C SER A 203 -34.64 -2.64 -10.23
N GLY A 204 -34.11 -1.44 -10.02
CA GLY A 204 -34.57 -0.21 -10.67
C GLY A 204 -35.91 0.32 -10.13
N SER A 205 -36.39 -0.19 -8.99
CA SER A 205 -37.53 0.39 -8.27
C SER A 205 -37.11 1.62 -7.45
N GLY A 206 -35.83 1.72 -7.08
CA GLY A 206 -35.22 2.76 -6.26
C GLY A 206 -35.17 4.11 -6.96
N THR A 207 -36.26 4.87 -6.86
CA THR A 207 -36.40 6.17 -7.57
C THR A 207 -36.91 7.27 -6.66
N SER A 208 -35.97 7.99 -6.04
CA SER A 208 -35.83 9.45 -6.24
C SER A 208 -34.77 10.05 -5.33
N ARG A 209 -33.81 10.79 -5.90
CA ARG A 209 -33.33 12.03 -5.26
C ARG A 209 -33.51 13.25 -6.18
N GLU A 210 -33.23 13.12 -7.48
CA GLU A 210 -33.91 13.89 -8.54
C GLU A 210 -33.61 13.34 -9.95
N LYS A 211 -34.64 12.79 -10.63
CA LYS A 211 -34.82 12.98 -12.07
C LYS A 211 -35.89 14.07 -12.21
N GLY A 212 -35.65 15.06 -13.05
CA GLY A 212 -36.49 16.26 -13.16
C GLY A 212 -37.87 16.06 -13.80
N ASP A 213 -38.28 14.81 -14.04
CA ASP A 213 -39.56 14.39 -14.61
C ASP A 213 -40.60 13.97 -13.55
N GLY A 214 -40.16 13.66 -12.32
CA GLY A 214 -41.03 13.40 -11.16
C GLY A 214 -41.83 12.09 -11.21
N ALA A 215 -41.59 11.23 -12.20
CA ALA A 215 -42.32 9.97 -12.37
C ALA A 215 -41.73 8.87 -11.48
N LYS A 216 -42.36 8.61 -10.33
CA LYS A 216 -42.09 7.39 -9.55
C LYS A 216 -42.66 6.17 -10.26
N ALA A 217 -41.93 5.05 -10.23
CA ALA A 217 -42.53 3.76 -10.53
C ALA A 217 -43.53 3.37 -9.42
N ASP A 218 -44.65 2.73 -9.78
CA ASP A 218 -45.63 2.24 -8.80
C ASP A 218 -44.97 1.19 -7.90
N GLY A 219 -44.82 1.51 -6.61
CA GLY A 219 -44.13 0.68 -5.62
C GLY A 219 -42.70 1.10 -5.27
N ALA A 220 -42.16 2.15 -5.91
CA ALA A 220 -40.80 2.65 -5.67
C ALA A 220 -40.49 3.00 -4.20
N VAL A 221 -39.36 2.52 -3.68
CA VAL A 221 -38.78 2.98 -2.41
C VAL A 221 -37.92 4.22 -2.67
N GLY A 222 -38.14 5.28 -1.88
CA GLY A 222 -37.36 6.51 -1.97
C GLY A 222 -36.03 6.42 -1.22
N PHE A 223 -35.04 7.21 -1.63
CA PHE A 223 -33.74 7.32 -0.97
C PHE A 223 -33.59 8.68 -0.27
N PRO A 224 -33.09 8.76 0.97
CA PRO A 224 -32.77 7.64 1.88
C PRO A 224 -34.01 6.87 2.38
N ASN A 225 -33.80 5.65 2.88
CA ASN A 225 -34.85 4.75 3.35
C ASN A 225 -34.68 4.40 4.86
N SER A 226 -35.44 3.42 5.36
CA SER A 226 -35.45 3.03 6.79
C SER A 226 -34.24 2.20 7.27
N ARG A 227 -33.42 1.68 6.34
CA ARG A 227 -32.18 0.93 6.62
C ARG A 227 -30.96 1.73 6.20
N VAL A 228 -30.93 2.25 4.97
CA VAL A 228 -29.88 3.13 4.42
C VAL A 228 -30.34 4.57 4.58
N ILE A 229 -29.88 5.22 5.65
CA ILE A 229 -30.43 6.49 6.16
C ILE A 229 -29.74 7.74 5.57
N ALA A 230 -28.60 7.56 4.89
CA ALA A 230 -27.85 8.61 4.22
C ALA A 230 -26.98 7.99 3.12
N GLY A 231 -26.48 8.82 2.21
CA GLY A 231 -25.42 8.41 1.29
C GLY A 231 -25.17 9.38 0.14
N TYR A 232 -24.01 9.19 -0.47
CA TYR A 232 -23.37 10.06 -1.45
C TYR A 232 -22.54 9.23 -2.41
N ASP A 233 -22.67 9.50 -3.70
CA ASP A 233 -21.65 9.18 -4.67
C ASP A 233 -20.64 10.34 -4.75
N TYR A 234 -19.38 10.01 -5.00
CA TYR A 234 -18.28 10.95 -5.19
C TYR A 234 -17.62 10.84 -6.56
N VAL A 235 -18.06 9.90 -7.41
CA VAL A 235 -17.28 9.45 -8.56
C VAL A 235 -18.09 9.21 -9.84
N GLY A 236 -19.23 8.53 -9.77
CA GLY A 236 -19.96 8.03 -10.94
C GLY A 236 -19.29 6.86 -11.66
N ASP A 237 -20.02 6.26 -12.60
CA ASP A 237 -19.72 4.94 -13.18
C ASP A 237 -18.37 4.86 -13.94
N ASP A 238 -18.02 5.90 -14.70
CA ASP A 238 -16.81 5.99 -15.52
C ASP A 238 -15.50 6.12 -14.71
N TYR A 239 -15.58 6.46 -13.41
CA TYR A 239 -14.42 6.95 -12.66
C TYR A 239 -13.37 5.89 -12.41
N GLY A 240 -12.10 6.24 -12.66
CA GLY A 240 -10.95 5.35 -12.57
C GLY A 240 -10.85 4.35 -13.72
N SER A 241 -11.78 4.35 -14.68
CA SER A 241 -11.77 3.51 -15.88
C SER A 241 -11.01 4.21 -17.01
N ASN A 242 -10.14 3.48 -17.71
CA ASN A 242 -9.33 3.97 -18.85
C ASN A 242 -8.49 5.25 -18.56
N GLY A 243 -8.19 5.53 -17.29
CA GLY A 243 -7.48 6.76 -16.86
C GLY A 243 -8.37 7.99 -16.68
N THR A 244 -9.69 7.81 -16.64
CA THR A 244 -10.67 8.89 -16.40
C THR A 244 -10.73 9.23 -14.91
N TYR A 245 -10.38 10.46 -14.54
CA TYR A 245 -10.46 10.96 -13.16
C TYR A 245 -11.36 12.21 -13.03
N ASP A 246 -12.24 12.39 -14.00
CA ASP A 246 -13.34 13.38 -13.98
C ASP A 246 -14.56 12.75 -13.30
N ALA A 247 -14.84 13.16 -12.05
CA ALA A 247 -15.95 12.64 -11.27
C ALA A 247 -17.29 13.19 -11.76
N LYS A 248 -18.27 12.31 -11.96
CA LYS A 248 -19.62 12.63 -12.44
C LYS A 248 -20.68 12.01 -11.53
N PRO A 249 -20.79 12.46 -10.26
CA PRO A 249 -21.52 11.71 -9.26
C PRO A 249 -23.03 11.69 -9.52
N ASP A 250 -23.65 10.55 -9.22
CA ASP A 250 -25.09 10.37 -9.27
C ASP A 250 -25.81 10.92 -8.00
N PRO A 251 -27.16 10.93 -7.98
CA PRO A 251 -27.94 11.29 -6.78
C PRO A 251 -28.20 10.15 -5.79
N ILE A 252 -27.79 8.90 -6.09
CA ILE A 252 -28.14 7.66 -5.37
C ILE A 252 -26.94 6.68 -5.48
N PRO A 253 -26.16 6.45 -4.41
CA PRO A 253 -24.91 5.67 -4.41
C PRO A 253 -25.14 4.15 -4.54
N ASP A 254 -25.68 3.76 -5.69
CA ASP A 254 -26.00 2.39 -6.08
C ASP A 254 -24.74 1.59 -6.45
N ASP A 255 -24.82 0.27 -6.46
CA ASP A 255 -23.64 -0.61 -6.52
C ASP A 255 -23.62 -1.53 -7.74
N CYS A 256 -23.27 -0.96 -8.90
CA CYS A 256 -22.92 -1.72 -10.10
C CYS A 256 -21.69 -2.66 -9.94
N GLY A 257 -20.99 -2.64 -8.80
CA GLY A 257 -19.82 -3.49 -8.54
C GLY A 257 -20.07 -4.70 -7.62
N GLY A 258 -21.19 -4.71 -6.90
CA GLY A 258 -21.60 -5.73 -5.92
C GLY A 258 -20.79 -5.86 -4.63
N HIS A 259 -19.58 -5.30 -4.58
CA HIS A 259 -18.69 -5.42 -3.42
C HIS A 259 -19.24 -4.67 -2.19
N GLY A 260 -19.64 -3.41 -2.34
CA GLY A 260 -20.21 -2.60 -1.25
C GLY A 260 -21.55 -3.14 -0.72
N THR A 261 -22.38 -3.70 -1.61
CA THR A 261 -23.62 -4.42 -1.29
C THR A 261 -23.34 -5.66 -0.45
N HIS A 262 -22.34 -6.46 -0.83
CA HIS A 262 -21.94 -7.67 -0.09
C HIS A 262 -21.43 -7.31 1.31
N VAL A 263 -20.57 -6.30 1.38
CA VAL A 263 -19.99 -5.72 2.60
C VAL A 263 -21.09 -5.19 3.53
N ALA A 264 -22.07 -4.45 3.02
CA ALA A 264 -23.20 -3.93 3.79
C ALA A 264 -24.07 -5.05 4.41
N GLY A 265 -24.23 -6.17 3.70
CA GLY A 265 -25.02 -7.31 4.17
C GLY A 265 -24.38 -8.02 5.35
N ILE A 266 -23.05 -8.19 5.32
CA ILE A 266 -22.29 -8.77 6.43
C ILE A 266 -22.39 -7.88 7.67
N ALA A 267 -22.29 -6.56 7.50
CA ALA A 267 -22.41 -5.61 8.60
C ALA A 267 -23.83 -5.60 9.20
N ALA A 268 -24.86 -5.38 8.37
CA ALA A 268 -26.21 -5.05 8.82
C ALA A 268 -27.35 -5.50 7.87
N GLY A 269 -27.20 -6.61 7.15
CA GLY A 269 -28.33 -7.26 6.46
C GLY A 269 -29.48 -7.54 7.44
N GLY A 270 -30.72 -7.20 7.06
CA GLY A 270 -31.84 -7.09 8.00
C GLY A 270 -32.41 -8.42 8.52
N GLY A 271 -32.36 -9.49 7.74
CA GLY A 271 -33.22 -10.66 7.93
C GLY A 271 -34.65 -10.35 7.46
N ALA A 272 -34.81 -9.96 6.19
CA ALA A 272 -36.03 -9.37 5.63
C ALA A 272 -37.17 -10.38 5.39
N ALA A 273 -37.83 -10.77 6.48
CA ALA A 273 -38.95 -11.72 6.58
C ALA A 273 -39.83 -11.87 5.33
N GLY A 274 -39.61 -12.94 4.56
CA GLY A 274 -40.38 -13.28 3.37
C GLY A 274 -39.85 -14.46 2.53
N SER A 275 -38.66 -14.99 2.82
CA SER A 275 -38.09 -16.14 2.09
C SER A 275 -37.28 -17.07 2.99
N SER A 276 -36.96 -18.27 2.53
CA SER A 276 -36.06 -19.18 3.25
C SER A 276 -34.57 -18.82 3.06
N THR A 277 -34.24 -17.59 2.66
CA THR A 277 -32.97 -17.23 2.01
C THR A 277 -32.32 -15.95 2.54
N GLU A 278 -32.82 -15.43 3.67
CA GLU A 278 -32.50 -14.08 4.18
C GLU A 278 -31.06 -13.96 4.72
N VAL A 279 -30.39 -12.84 4.42
CA VAL A 279 -29.04 -12.51 4.94
C VAL A 279 -29.19 -11.57 6.13
N ARG A 280 -28.98 -12.14 7.32
CA ARG A 280 -28.93 -11.42 8.58
C ARG A 280 -27.48 -11.13 8.96
N GLY A 281 -27.09 -9.86 8.93
CA GLY A 281 -25.75 -9.40 9.27
C GLY A 281 -25.42 -9.52 10.77
N VAL A 282 -24.20 -9.12 11.14
CA VAL A 282 -23.75 -9.13 12.54
C VAL A 282 -24.54 -8.11 13.39
N ALA A 283 -24.94 -6.98 12.81
CA ALA A 283 -25.72 -5.92 13.45
C ALA A 283 -27.02 -5.59 12.67
N PRO A 284 -28.02 -6.49 12.64
CA PRO A 284 -29.14 -6.47 11.69
C PRO A 284 -30.16 -5.32 11.87
N GLU A 285 -30.17 -4.62 13.01
CA GLU A 285 -30.96 -3.39 13.22
C GLU A 285 -30.11 -2.10 13.21
N ALA A 286 -28.80 -2.16 12.96
CA ALA A 286 -27.99 -0.96 12.75
C ALA A 286 -28.45 -0.20 11.50
N SER A 287 -28.27 1.12 11.48
CA SER A 287 -28.55 1.96 10.31
C SER A 287 -27.30 2.09 9.44
N LEU A 288 -27.45 1.98 8.13
CA LEU A 288 -26.38 2.08 7.14
C LEU A 288 -26.31 3.48 6.52
N ALA A 289 -25.12 3.89 6.09
CA ALA A 289 -24.94 5.00 5.17
C ALA A 289 -23.94 4.61 4.07
N ALA A 290 -24.26 4.91 2.82
CA ALA A 290 -23.48 4.51 1.64
C ALA A 290 -22.62 5.66 1.12
N TYR A 291 -21.29 5.48 1.08
CA TYR A 291 -20.36 6.45 0.52
C TYR A 291 -19.65 5.78 -0.66
N ARG A 292 -20.20 5.95 -1.86
CA ARG A 292 -19.68 5.35 -3.10
C ARG A 292 -18.42 6.09 -3.53
N VAL A 293 -17.31 5.34 -3.61
CA VAL A 293 -15.99 5.87 -4.01
C VAL A 293 -15.39 5.17 -5.22
N PHE A 294 -16.00 4.09 -5.74
CA PHE A 294 -15.55 3.40 -6.96
C PHE A 294 -16.56 3.54 -8.12
N GLY A 295 -16.04 3.76 -9.33
CA GLY A 295 -16.80 3.54 -10.57
C GLY A 295 -17.02 2.04 -10.84
N CYS A 296 -17.83 1.71 -11.84
CA CYS A 296 -18.32 0.33 -12.06
C CYS A 296 -17.22 -0.66 -12.49
N ASP A 297 -16.23 -0.20 -13.24
CA ASP A 297 -15.06 -0.98 -13.68
C ASP A 297 -13.72 -0.39 -13.21
N GLY A 298 -13.76 0.74 -12.51
CA GLY A 298 -12.60 1.58 -12.27
C GLY A 298 -11.95 1.45 -10.89
N LYS A 299 -10.95 2.30 -10.70
CA LYS A 299 -10.24 2.52 -9.44
C LYS A 299 -10.88 3.68 -8.66
N THR A 300 -10.48 3.84 -7.42
CA THR A 300 -10.68 5.10 -6.68
C THR A 300 -9.34 5.81 -6.46
N SER A 301 -9.35 6.94 -5.77
CA SER A 301 -8.17 7.74 -5.45
C SER A 301 -8.17 8.17 -3.97
N THR A 302 -6.97 8.45 -3.44
CA THR A 302 -6.81 8.76 -2.01
C THR A 302 -7.47 10.07 -1.56
N ASP A 303 -7.67 11.04 -2.45
CA ASP A 303 -8.40 12.29 -2.18
C ASP A 303 -9.92 12.05 -2.10
N ILE A 304 -10.49 11.26 -3.00
CA ILE A 304 -11.88 10.79 -2.91
C ILE A 304 -12.13 10.00 -1.63
N ILE A 305 -11.22 9.09 -1.25
CA ILE A 305 -11.32 8.34 0.02
C ILE A 305 -11.37 9.30 1.23
N ILE A 306 -10.52 10.34 1.28
CA ILE A 306 -10.56 11.33 2.37
C ILE A 306 -11.87 12.12 2.34
N THR A 307 -12.41 12.41 1.15
CA THR A 307 -13.72 13.10 1.00
C THR A 307 -14.86 12.26 1.61
N ALA A 308 -14.85 10.94 1.45
CA ALA A 308 -15.80 10.05 2.12
C ALA A 308 -15.57 9.97 3.65
N MET A 309 -14.31 10.00 4.11
CA MET A 309 -13.97 10.06 5.55
C MET A 309 -14.47 11.36 6.22
N GLU A 310 -14.33 12.50 5.54
CA GLU A 310 -14.89 13.80 5.96
C GLU A 310 -16.41 13.67 6.17
N GLN A 311 -17.15 13.19 5.16
CA GLN A 311 -18.61 13.13 5.22
C GLN A 311 -19.11 12.12 6.26
N ALA A 312 -18.52 10.92 6.34
CA ALA A 312 -18.90 9.94 7.35
C ALA A 312 -18.69 10.45 8.79
N THR A 313 -17.73 11.35 8.99
CA THR A 313 -17.53 12.06 10.26
C THR A 313 -18.57 13.17 10.46
N LYS A 314 -18.85 13.98 9.43
CA LYS A 314 -19.84 15.07 9.44
C LYS A 314 -21.29 14.58 9.66
N ASP A 315 -21.64 13.43 9.09
CA ASP A 315 -22.93 12.75 9.30
C ASP A 315 -23.05 12.06 10.68
N GLY A 316 -21.96 12.05 11.45
CA GLY A 316 -21.87 11.46 12.78
C GLY A 316 -22.16 9.96 12.75
N MET A 317 -21.42 9.20 11.93
CA MET A 317 -21.39 7.74 12.01
C MET A 317 -20.76 7.29 13.35
N ASP A 318 -21.24 6.18 13.90
CA ASP A 318 -20.66 5.60 15.12
C ASP A 318 -19.53 4.61 14.79
N VAL A 319 -19.69 3.87 13.68
CA VAL A 319 -18.72 2.94 13.10
C VAL A 319 -18.53 3.26 11.62
N VAL A 320 -17.33 3.12 11.08
CA VAL A 320 -17.06 3.18 9.63
C VAL A 320 -16.30 1.95 9.19
N ASN A 321 -16.77 1.32 8.11
CA ASN A 321 -16.13 0.23 7.39
C ASN A 321 -15.42 0.79 6.14
N MET A 322 -14.14 0.44 5.99
CA MET A 322 -13.38 0.61 4.76
C MET A 322 -12.80 -0.73 4.33
N SER A 323 -13.49 -1.41 3.40
CA SER A 323 -13.07 -2.69 2.85
C SER A 323 -12.14 -2.52 1.64
N LEU A 324 -11.25 -1.53 1.72
CA LEU A 324 -10.39 -1.01 0.65
C LEU A 324 -8.98 -0.66 1.14
N GLY A 325 -8.02 -0.51 0.23
CA GLY A 325 -6.71 0.05 0.53
C GLY A 325 -5.67 -0.08 -0.58
N ALA A 326 -4.65 0.79 -0.54
CA ALA A 326 -3.44 0.64 -1.34
C ALA A 326 -2.53 -0.41 -0.67
N ALA A 327 -2.46 -1.62 -1.24
CA ALA A 327 -1.61 -2.71 -0.76
C ALA A 327 -0.13 -2.28 -0.64
N TYR A 328 0.61 -2.90 0.28
CA TYR A 328 2.02 -2.58 0.60
C TYR A 328 2.28 -1.15 1.10
N MET A 329 1.27 -0.29 1.23
CA MET A 329 1.42 1.09 1.69
C MET A 329 1.45 1.16 3.21
N VAL A 330 2.48 0.58 3.84
CA VAL A 330 2.64 0.48 5.29
C VAL A 330 2.86 1.82 6.03
N LEU A 331 2.71 2.95 5.35
CA LEU A 331 3.11 4.29 5.81
C LEU A 331 2.05 4.91 6.74
N PRO A 332 2.32 5.06 8.06
CA PRO A 332 1.30 5.50 9.02
C PRO A 332 1.08 7.02 9.03
N ASP A 333 1.91 7.81 8.34
CA ASP A 333 1.88 9.29 8.37
C ASP A 333 1.41 9.96 7.05
N TYR A 334 0.81 9.17 6.14
CA TYR A 334 0.18 9.67 4.91
C TYR A 334 -1.22 10.27 5.20
N PRO A 335 -1.79 11.16 4.35
CA PRO A 335 -3.08 11.80 4.66
C PRO A 335 -4.25 10.83 4.93
N THR A 336 -4.38 9.69 4.25
CA THR A 336 -5.48 8.73 4.54
C THR A 336 -5.36 8.08 5.92
N THR A 337 -4.14 7.78 6.40
CA THR A 337 -3.94 7.23 7.75
C THR A 337 -4.10 8.29 8.84
N LYS A 338 -3.70 9.54 8.55
CA LYS A 338 -3.94 10.71 9.42
C LYS A 338 -5.42 11.08 9.54
N ALA A 339 -6.18 10.96 8.45
CA ALA A 339 -7.62 11.10 8.45
C ALA A 339 -8.27 10.03 9.35
N VAL A 340 -7.89 8.76 9.21
CA VAL A 340 -8.36 7.69 10.09
C VAL A 340 -8.03 7.92 11.56
N LYS A 341 -6.81 8.36 11.90
CA LYS A 341 -6.48 8.76 13.27
C LYS A 341 -7.49 9.77 13.80
N THR A 342 -7.77 10.80 13.00
CA THR A 342 -8.65 11.91 13.38
C THR A 342 -10.12 11.49 13.49
N MET A 343 -10.59 10.55 12.66
CA MET A 343 -11.91 9.92 12.82
C MET A 343 -12.02 9.20 14.16
N VAL A 344 -10.98 8.46 14.56
CA VAL A 344 -10.91 7.79 15.86
C VAL A 344 -10.83 8.80 17.00
N ASP A 345 -10.02 9.85 16.88
CA ASP A 345 -9.95 10.92 17.88
C ASP A 345 -11.31 11.61 18.11
N ALA A 346 -12.16 11.70 17.06
CA ALA A 346 -13.55 12.17 17.12
C ALA A 346 -14.57 11.13 17.64
N GLY A 347 -14.13 9.92 18.00
CA GLY A 347 -14.99 8.85 18.52
C GLY A 347 -15.75 8.04 17.47
N VAL A 348 -15.28 8.00 16.22
CA VAL A 348 -15.75 7.03 15.21
C VAL A 348 -14.91 5.76 15.31
N VAL A 349 -15.56 4.59 15.40
CA VAL A 349 -14.84 3.31 15.39
C VAL A 349 -14.55 2.92 13.94
N VAL A 350 -13.27 2.87 13.55
CA VAL A 350 -12.89 2.64 12.15
C VAL A 350 -12.35 1.22 11.95
N ALA A 351 -13.07 0.39 11.19
CA ALA A 351 -12.67 -0.95 10.78
C ALA A 351 -12.14 -0.93 9.35
N ILE A 352 -10.96 -1.54 9.10
CA ILE A 352 -10.29 -1.49 7.79
C ILE A 352 -9.76 -2.87 7.36
N ALA A 353 -9.90 -3.20 6.09
CA ALA A 353 -9.30 -4.38 5.49
C ALA A 353 -7.76 -4.33 5.56
N GLN A 354 -7.13 -5.47 5.87
CA GLN A 354 -5.67 -5.55 5.94
C GLN A 354 -4.99 -5.60 4.55
N GLY A 355 -5.66 -6.20 3.56
CA GLY A 355 -5.10 -6.54 2.25
C GLY A 355 -5.28 -8.04 1.92
N ASN A 356 -5.24 -8.38 0.63
CA ASN A 356 -5.46 -9.73 0.10
C ASN A 356 -4.19 -10.31 -0.57
N GLU A 357 -3.02 -9.82 -0.16
CA GLU A 357 -1.71 -10.09 -0.75
C GLU A 357 -0.87 -11.05 0.11
N GLY A 358 -1.47 -11.73 1.10
CA GLY A 358 -0.77 -12.60 2.06
C GLY A 358 0.11 -13.71 1.47
N ALA A 359 -0.22 -14.19 0.27
CA ALA A 359 0.58 -15.14 -0.50
C ALA A 359 1.90 -14.54 -1.05
N GLU A 360 2.05 -13.21 -1.01
CA GLU A 360 3.31 -12.50 -1.25
C GLU A 360 4.13 -12.29 0.04
N GLY A 361 3.71 -12.81 1.20
CA GLY A 361 4.51 -12.80 2.43
C GLY A 361 4.46 -11.48 3.22
N LEU A 362 5.56 -11.13 3.90
CA LEU A 362 5.63 -10.05 4.88
C LEU A 362 5.44 -8.66 4.24
N TRP A 363 4.99 -7.70 5.06
CA TRP A 363 4.81 -6.28 4.70
C TRP A 363 3.80 -6.01 3.58
N THR A 364 2.81 -6.89 3.45
CA THR A 364 1.73 -6.84 2.45
C THR A 364 0.56 -5.95 2.86
N LEU A 365 0.49 -5.53 4.13
CA LEU A 365 -0.45 -4.55 4.69
C LEU A 365 -0.57 -3.26 3.84
N GLY A 366 -1.81 -2.81 3.61
CA GLY A 366 -2.11 -1.56 2.92
C GLY A 366 -2.49 -0.35 3.80
N ALA A 367 -2.49 0.84 3.21
CA ALA A 367 -3.12 2.05 3.77
C ALA A 367 -4.57 2.18 3.22
N PRO A 368 -5.55 2.63 4.02
CA PRO A 368 -5.42 3.24 5.35
C PRO A 368 -5.25 2.26 6.53
N GLY A 369 -5.27 0.94 6.31
CA GLY A 369 -5.11 -0.09 7.34
C GLY A 369 -3.81 -0.03 8.15
N ALA A 370 -2.79 0.69 7.67
CA ALA A 370 -1.54 0.98 8.37
C ALA A 370 -1.66 1.97 9.56
N ALA A 371 -2.78 2.69 9.69
CA ALA A 371 -3.02 3.64 10.77
C ALA A 371 -3.02 2.94 12.14
N THR A 372 -2.29 3.51 13.12
CA THR A 372 -2.13 2.96 14.47
C THR A 372 -3.47 2.83 15.20
N GLU A 373 -4.42 3.73 14.92
CA GLU A 373 -5.71 3.90 15.57
C GLU A 373 -6.84 3.07 14.93
N ALA A 374 -6.68 2.59 13.69
CA ALA A 374 -7.63 1.70 13.03
C ALA A 374 -7.76 0.34 13.73
N ILE A 375 -8.93 -0.28 13.64
CA ILE A 375 -9.11 -1.72 13.86
C ILE A 375 -8.93 -2.41 12.50
N THR A 376 -7.70 -2.86 12.22
CA THR A 376 -7.37 -3.51 10.94
C THR A 376 -7.62 -5.01 11.03
N VAL A 377 -8.23 -5.62 10.01
CA VAL A 377 -8.85 -6.95 10.13
C VAL A 377 -8.26 -7.98 9.16
N ALA A 378 -7.77 -9.09 9.70
CA ALA A 378 -7.41 -10.30 8.95
C ALA A 378 -8.62 -11.19 8.65
N SER A 379 -8.49 -11.99 7.59
CA SER A 379 -9.50 -12.96 7.17
C SER A 379 -9.26 -14.34 7.79
N VAL A 380 -10.31 -14.94 8.33
CA VAL A 380 -10.38 -16.35 8.71
C VAL A 380 -11.37 -17.05 7.78
N ASP A 381 -11.05 -18.27 7.39
CA ASP A 381 -11.90 -19.07 6.51
C ASP A 381 -13.16 -19.53 7.25
N ASN A 382 -14.33 -19.33 6.65
CA ASN A 382 -15.59 -19.88 7.13
C ASN A 382 -15.51 -21.42 7.18
N THR A 383 -16.21 -22.06 8.12
CA THR A 383 -16.20 -23.53 8.26
C THR A 383 -17.05 -24.23 7.19
N VAL A 384 -17.97 -23.50 6.57
CA VAL A 384 -18.93 -23.98 5.57
C VAL A 384 -19.01 -22.96 4.44
N GLU A 385 -18.94 -23.41 3.19
CA GLU A 385 -19.36 -22.63 2.02
C GLU A 385 -20.86 -22.81 1.83
N THR A 386 -21.64 -21.75 2.03
CA THR A 386 -23.00 -21.65 1.47
C THR A 386 -22.87 -21.09 0.05
N ASN A 387 -23.39 -21.77 -0.96
CA ASN A 387 -23.37 -21.29 -2.35
C ASN A 387 -24.51 -21.90 -3.19
N TYR A 388 -24.80 -21.32 -4.37
CA TYR A 388 -25.74 -21.90 -5.32
C TYR A 388 -25.20 -23.20 -5.92
N TYR A 389 -26.10 -24.14 -6.21
CA TYR A 389 -25.79 -25.35 -6.97
C TYR A 389 -26.81 -25.59 -8.07
N PHE A 390 -26.37 -26.24 -9.16
CA PHE A 390 -27.26 -26.79 -10.18
C PHE A 390 -27.41 -28.29 -9.99
N THR A 391 -28.50 -28.84 -10.53
CA THR A 391 -28.73 -30.30 -10.59
C THR A 391 -28.58 -30.81 -12.01
N ALA A 392 -28.20 -32.08 -12.16
CA ALA A 392 -28.10 -32.76 -13.45
C ALA A 392 -29.05 -33.96 -13.50
N THR A 393 -29.75 -34.15 -14.62
CA THR A 393 -30.80 -35.17 -14.75
C THR A 393 -30.23 -36.59 -14.58
N GLY A 394 -30.74 -37.29 -13.57
CA GLY A 394 -30.30 -38.65 -13.23
C GLY A 394 -28.98 -38.71 -12.44
N VAL A 395 -28.56 -37.61 -11.81
CA VAL A 395 -27.36 -37.53 -10.96
C VAL A 395 -27.72 -36.93 -9.60
N ASP A 396 -27.47 -37.68 -8.54
CA ASP A 396 -27.74 -37.28 -7.15
C ASP A 396 -26.47 -36.63 -6.55
N ASN A 397 -26.16 -35.41 -7.02
CA ASN A 397 -24.99 -34.62 -6.60
C ASN A 397 -25.29 -33.12 -6.75
N LYS A 398 -24.84 -32.29 -5.79
CA LYS A 398 -25.02 -30.83 -5.83
C LYS A 398 -23.82 -30.14 -6.50
N PHE A 399 -23.98 -29.76 -7.76
CA PHE A 399 -22.92 -29.08 -8.52
C PHE A 399 -22.87 -27.58 -8.18
N PHE A 400 -22.19 -27.26 -7.08
CA PHE A 400 -21.97 -25.89 -6.63
C PHE A 400 -21.15 -25.08 -7.64
N TYR A 401 -21.60 -23.87 -7.98
CA TYR A 401 -21.02 -23.09 -9.07
C TYR A 401 -20.81 -21.62 -8.73
N ASN A 402 -19.78 -21.02 -9.32
CA ASN A 402 -19.59 -19.58 -9.40
C ASN A 402 -19.99 -19.09 -10.80
N VAL A 403 -20.50 -17.86 -10.92
CA VAL A 403 -20.76 -17.21 -12.23
C VAL A 403 -19.48 -16.51 -12.69
N GLY A 404 -19.16 -16.59 -13.98
CA GLY A 404 -18.04 -15.86 -14.59
C GLY A 404 -18.41 -14.44 -15.00
N SER A 405 -17.51 -13.48 -14.77
CA SER A 405 -17.69 -12.09 -15.22
C SER A 405 -17.42 -11.94 -16.73
N ASN A 406 -17.91 -10.85 -17.33
CA ASN A 406 -17.69 -10.49 -18.75
C ASN A 406 -18.14 -11.56 -19.77
N GLY A 407 -19.22 -12.28 -19.45
CA GLY A 407 -19.98 -13.12 -20.39
C GLY A 407 -21.37 -12.55 -20.65
N GLY A 408 -22.27 -13.38 -21.18
CA GLY A 408 -23.70 -13.04 -21.27
C GLY A 408 -24.45 -13.25 -19.95
N ASP A 409 -25.60 -12.60 -19.83
CA ASP A 409 -26.46 -12.60 -18.64
C ASP A 409 -26.78 -14.02 -18.12
N PHE A 410 -26.64 -14.23 -16.81
CA PHE A 410 -26.92 -15.52 -16.18
C PHE A 410 -28.18 -15.43 -15.30
N ALA A 411 -29.22 -16.19 -15.67
CA ALA A 411 -30.50 -16.21 -14.95
C ALA A 411 -30.80 -17.59 -14.36
N ARG A 412 -31.08 -17.65 -13.06
CA ARG A 412 -31.48 -18.85 -12.28
C ARG A 412 -32.94 -19.27 -12.55
N SER A 413 -33.27 -19.38 -13.83
CA SER A 413 -34.62 -19.50 -14.39
C SER A 413 -35.34 -20.82 -14.14
N ASN A 414 -34.70 -21.82 -13.52
CA ASN A 414 -35.17 -23.20 -13.42
C ASN A 414 -35.43 -23.89 -14.77
N VAL A 415 -34.91 -23.34 -15.88
CA VAL A 415 -34.94 -23.98 -17.20
C VAL A 415 -33.87 -25.06 -17.27
N ALA A 416 -34.25 -26.24 -17.76
CA ALA A 416 -33.36 -27.36 -17.99
C ALA A 416 -32.73 -27.29 -19.40
N TYR A 417 -31.40 -27.27 -19.48
CA TYR A 417 -30.65 -27.21 -20.74
C TYR A 417 -29.88 -28.51 -20.98
N PRO A 418 -29.86 -29.09 -22.20
CA PRO A 418 -29.01 -30.22 -22.52
C PRO A 418 -27.54 -29.87 -22.32
N VAL A 419 -26.75 -30.78 -21.73
CA VAL A 419 -25.32 -30.60 -21.48
C VAL A 419 -24.49 -31.60 -22.28
N VAL A 420 -23.29 -31.19 -22.70
CA VAL A 420 -22.32 -32.07 -23.38
C VAL A 420 -20.89 -31.68 -22.99
N ALA A 421 -19.99 -32.65 -22.82
CA ALA A 421 -18.57 -32.36 -22.70
C ALA A 421 -18.00 -31.93 -24.06
N SER A 422 -17.08 -30.96 -24.09
CA SER A 422 -16.39 -30.60 -25.34
C SER A 422 -15.44 -31.70 -25.84
N GLY A 423 -14.99 -32.57 -24.95
CA GLY A 423 -14.17 -33.75 -25.19
C GLY A 423 -13.73 -34.40 -23.87
N GLU A 424 -12.86 -35.42 -23.96
CA GLU A 424 -12.23 -36.04 -22.78
C GLU A 424 -11.43 -35.00 -21.99
N ALA A 425 -11.53 -35.03 -20.66
CA ALA A 425 -11.25 -33.86 -19.81
C ALA A 425 -9.94 -33.11 -20.16
N ASP A 426 -8.80 -33.79 -20.08
CA ASP A 426 -7.49 -33.17 -20.31
C ASP A 426 -6.98 -33.31 -21.77
N SER A 427 -7.85 -33.65 -22.72
CA SER A 427 -7.56 -33.61 -24.18
C SER A 427 -7.60 -32.18 -24.74
N GLU A 428 -7.25 -31.98 -26.01
CA GLU A 428 -7.35 -30.64 -26.63
C GLU A 428 -8.81 -30.22 -26.86
N ASP A 429 -9.67 -31.17 -27.25
CA ASP A 429 -11.11 -30.95 -27.40
C ASP A 429 -11.77 -30.67 -26.03
N GLY A 430 -11.35 -31.40 -24.98
CA GLY A 430 -11.75 -31.17 -23.59
C GLY A 430 -11.36 -29.79 -23.05
N LYS A 431 -10.27 -29.19 -23.57
CA LYS A 431 -9.87 -27.80 -23.28
C LYS A 431 -10.55 -26.78 -24.20
N LEU A 432 -11.06 -27.16 -25.36
CA LEU A 432 -11.72 -26.31 -26.36
C LEU A 432 -10.93 -25.02 -26.71
N CYS A 433 -9.60 -25.12 -26.85
CA CYS A 433 -8.77 -23.97 -27.20
C CYS A 433 -8.77 -23.63 -28.70
N THR A 434 -9.26 -24.55 -29.54
CA THR A 434 -9.61 -24.32 -30.95
C THR A 434 -11.13 -24.46 -31.09
N ALA A 435 -11.74 -23.65 -31.96
CA ALA A 435 -13.16 -23.80 -32.29
C ALA A 435 -13.42 -25.09 -33.10
N PRO A 436 -14.52 -25.83 -32.84
CA PRO A 436 -14.94 -26.96 -33.67
C PRO A 436 -15.16 -26.55 -35.14
N SER A 437 -14.93 -27.48 -36.07
CA SER A 437 -15.15 -27.26 -37.50
C SER A 437 -16.63 -27.22 -37.89
N ASP A 438 -17.52 -27.85 -37.11
CA ASP A 438 -18.97 -27.67 -37.22
C ASP A 438 -19.44 -26.55 -36.28
N THR A 439 -19.96 -25.48 -36.86
CA THR A 439 -20.55 -24.32 -36.18
C THR A 439 -21.88 -24.62 -35.46
N ASN A 440 -22.38 -25.86 -35.54
CA ASN A 440 -23.57 -26.34 -34.83
C ASN A 440 -23.27 -27.43 -33.79
N ALA A 441 -22.00 -27.80 -33.55
CA ALA A 441 -21.63 -28.95 -32.71
C ALA A 441 -22.24 -28.91 -31.29
N PHE A 442 -22.45 -27.71 -30.74
CA PHE A 442 -23.01 -27.47 -29.41
C PHE A 442 -24.37 -26.74 -29.45
N LYS A 443 -25.04 -26.70 -30.61
CA LYS A 443 -26.27 -25.93 -30.84
C LYS A 443 -27.33 -26.16 -29.77
N GLY A 444 -27.64 -25.12 -29.00
CA GLY A 444 -28.69 -25.15 -27.97
C GLY A 444 -28.29 -25.87 -26.67
N LYS A 445 -26.99 -26.13 -26.45
CA LYS A 445 -26.48 -26.88 -25.29
C LYS A 445 -25.60 -26.01 -24.38
N TYR A 446 -25.49 -26.42 -23.11
CA TYR A 446 -24.36 -26.04 -22.26
C TYR A 446 -23.17 -26.97 -22.54
N VAL A 447 -21.95 -26.42 -22.53
CA VAL A 447 -20.72 -27.17 -22.84
C VAL A 447 -19.80 -27.25 -21.63
N LEU A 448 -19.39 -28.47 -21.27
CA LEU A 448 -18.51 -28.76 -20.13
C LEU A 448 -17.04 -28.85 -20.56
N ILE A 449 -16.22 -27.88 -20.14
CA ILE A 449 -14.87 -27.60 -20.67
C ILE A 449 -13.84 -27.51 -19.53
N ARG A 450 -12.73 -28.27 -19.62
CA ARG A 450 -11.66 -28.29 -18.62
C ARG A 450 -10.81 -27.01 -18.67
N ARG A 451 -10.47 -26.44 -17.50
CA ARG A 451 -9.51 -25.33 -17.38
C ARG A 451 -8.11 -25.70 -17.91
N GLY A 452 -7.40 -24.73 -18.49
CA GLY A 452 -6.03 -24.89 -18.98
C GLY A 452 -5.88 -24.71 -20.50
N GLY A 453 -4.64 -24.61 -20.99
CA GLY A 453 -4.30 -24.38 -22.40
C GLY A 453 -4.53 -22.96 -22.91
N CYS A 454 -5.66 -22.34 -22.57
CA CYS A 454 -6.10 -21.03 -23.04
C CYS A 454 -7.00 -20.30 -22.01
N THR A 455 -7.30 -19.02 -22.25
CA THR A 455 -8.15 -18.19 -21.39
C THR A 455 -9.61 -18.66 -21.39
N PHE A 456 -10.37 -18.30 -20.35
CA PHE A 456 -11.79 -18.66 -20.27
C PHE A 456 -12.63 -17.99 -21.37
N GLY A 457 -12.33 -16.73 -21.70
CA GLY A 457 -12.97 -16.05 -22.84
C GLY A 457 -12.67 -16.68 -24.21
N ALA A 458 -11.51 -17.31 -24.39
CA ALA A 458 -11.24 -18.09 -25.61
C ALA A 458 -12.11 -19.36 -25.67
N LYS A 459 -12.21 -20.10 -24.55
CA LYS A 459 -13.07 -21.30 -24.42
C LYS A 459 -14.54 -20.98 -24.70
N ALA A 460 -15.05 -19.93 -24.06
CA ALA A 460 -16.44 -19.50 -24.21
C ALA A 460 -16.74 -18.96 -25.61
N ALA A 461 -15.83 -18.19 -26.22
CA ALA A 461 -15.99 -17.74 -27.61
C ALA A 461 -15.94 -18.92 -28.61
N ASN A 462 -15.10 -19.92 -28.39
CA ASN A 462 -15.06 -21.15 -29.21
C ASN A 462 -16.36 -21.97 -29.07
N ALA A 463 -16.92 -22.09 -27.87
CA ALA A 463 -18.22 -22.73 -27.64
C ALA A 463 -19.36 -21.95 -28.31
N GLN A 464 -19.38 -20.62 -28.18
CA GLN A 464 -20.32 -19.70 -28.81
C GLN A 464 -20.31 -19.83 -30.35
N LYS A 465 -19.13 -19.91 -30.97
CA LYS A 465 -18.96 -20.14 -32.41
C LYS A 465 -19.50 -21.50 -32.90
N ALA A 466 -19.61 -22.47 -32.00
CA ALA A 466 -20.22 -23.78 -32.25
C ALA A 466 -21.69 -23.89 -31.79
N GLY A 467 -22.33 -22.76 -31.47
CA GLY A 467 -23.76 -22.66 -31.17
C GLY A 467 -24.17 -22.97 -29.72
N ALA A 468 -23.21 -23.06 -28.79
CA ALA A 468 -23.52 -23.21 -27.37
C ALA A 468 -24.39 -22.05 -26.87
N VAL A 469 -25.25 -22.32 -25.87
CA VAL A 469 -26.05 -21.31 -25.16
C VAL A 469 -25.50 -20.99 -23.77
N GLY A 470 -24.45 -21.69 -23.34
CA GLY A 470 -23.70 -21.43 -22.12
C GLY A 470 -22.52 -22.38 -21.95
N VAL A 471 -21.66 -22.11 -20.98
CA VAL A 471 -20.52 -22.98 -20.64
C VAL A 471 -20.48 -23.33 -19.15
N ILE A 472 -19.98 -24.52 -18.86
CA ILE A 472 -19.60 -25.00 -17.53
C ILE A 472 -18.10 -25.27 -17.61
N ILE A 473 -17.29 -24.61 -16.79
CA ILE A 473 -15.83 -24.79 -16.82
C ILE A 473 -15.38 -25.45 -15.51
N ASP A 474 -14.98 -26.70 -15.61
CA ASP A 474 -14.41 -27.44 -14.48
C ASP A 474 -12.94 -27.09 -14.26
N ASN A 475 -12.58 -26.87 -12.99
CA ASN A 475 -11.22 -26.60 -12.59
C ASN A 475 -10.29 -27.78 -12.96
N ASN A 476 -9.00 -27.51 -13.17
CA ASN A 476 -7.96 -28.51 -13.43
C ASN A 476 -7.03 -28.74 -12.22
N GLN A 477 -7.49 -28.26 -11.06
CA GLN A 477 -6.84 -28.29 -9.75
C GLN A 477 -7.94 -28.46 -8.70
N ALA A 478 -7.56 -28.86 -7.48
CA ALA A 478 -8.49 -28.91 -6.36
C ALA A 478 -9.12 -27.53 -6.08
N GLY A 479 -10.35 -27.54 -5.57
CA GLY A 479 -11.07 -26.34 -5.15
C GLY A 479 -11.84 -25.57 -6.24
N THR A 480 -12.48 -24.50 -5.80
CA THR A 480 -13.29 -23.59 -6.62
C THR A 480 -12.47 -22.69 -7.54
N LEU A 481 -13.15 -22.08 -8.51
CA LEU A 481 -12.56 -21.25 -9.56
C LEU A 481 -13.37 -19.96 -9.74
N GLY A 482 -12.67 -18.82 -9.86
CA GLY A 482 -13.21 -17.57 -10.41
C GLY A 482 -12.86 -17.44 -11.88
N MET A 483 -13.74 -16.84 -12.69
CA MET A 483 -13.55 -16.70 -14.13
C MET A 483 -13.85 -15.27 -14.61
N ASN A 484 -12.99 -14.80 -15.52
CA ASN A 484 -13.26 -13.67 -16.39
C ASN A 484 -13.36 -14.20 -17.82
N LEU A 485 -14.51 -14.00 -18.46
CA LEU A 485 -14.87 -14.49 -19.79
C LEU A 485 -14.56 -13.47 -20.90
N ALA A 486 -13.96 -12.33 -20.57
CA ALA A 486 -13.59 -11.29 -21.53
C ALA A 486 -12.70 -11.85 -22.66
N ASN A 487 -12.97 -11.37 -23.88
CA ASN A 487 -12.26 -11.72 -25.09
C ASN A 487 -12.34 -10.52 -26.05
N GLU A 488 -11.19 -9.93 -26.37
CA GLU A 488 -11.08 -8.70 -27.17
C GLU A 488 -11.47 -8.91 -28.65
N THR A 489 -11.22 -10.11 -29.19
CA THR A 489 -11.45 -10.44 -30.61
C THR A 489 -12.87 -10.91 -30.87
N ASP A 490 -13.44 -11.68 -29.94
CA ASP A 490 -14.78 -12.25 -30.04
C ASP A 490 -15.51 -12.14 -28.68
N PRO A 491 -16.19 -11.01 -28.41
CA PRO A 491 -16.92 -10.81 -27.15
C PRO A 491 -17.90 -11.94 -26.84
N VAL A 492 -17.83 -12.43 -25.60
CA VAL A 492 -18.65 -13.55 -25.10
C VAL A 492 -20.01 -13.01 -24.67
N LYS A 493 -21.08 -13.55 -25.28
CA LYS A 493 -22.48 -13.18 -25.09
C LYS A 493 -23.33 -14.33 -24.55
N ILE A 494 -22.69 -15.45 -24.19
CA ILE A 494 -23.31 -16.58 -23.51
C ILE A 494 -22.86 -16.60 -22.04
N PRO A 495 -23.71 -17.00 -21.09
CA PRO A 495 -23.32 -17.16 -19.70
C PRO A 495 -22.29 -18.29 -19.52
N GLY A 496 -21.43 -18.14 -18.51
CA GLY A 496 -20.49 -19.18 -18.11
C GLY A 496 -20.45 -19.33 -16.59
N VAL A 497 -20.41 -20.59 -16.13
CA VAL A 497 -20.27 -20.94 -14.72
C VAL A 497 -19.06 -21.84 -14.51
N SER A 498 -18.45 -21.81 -13.32
CA SER A 498 -17.32 -22.67 -12.95
C SER A 498 -17.64 -23.59 -11.78
N ILE A 499 -17.13 -24.82 -11.85
CA ILE A 499 -17.26 -25.86 -10.82
C ILE A 499 -15.89 -26.40 -10.42
N THR A 500 -15.81 -27.16 -9.31
CA THR A 500 -14.53 -27.77 -8.90
C THR A 500 -14.10 -28.87 -9.88
N GLN A 501 -12.84 -29.31 -9.81
CA GLN A 501 -12.37 -30.44 -10.62
C GLN A 501 -13.18 -31.72 -10.35
N ALA A 502 -13.45 -32.03 -9.08
CA ALA A 502 -14.21 -33.20 -8.67
C ALA A 502 -15.68 -33.13 -9.15
N ASP A 503 -16.31 -31.96 -9.07
CA ASP A 503 -17.65 -31.72 -9.64
C ASP A 503 -17.65 -31.94 -11.16
N GLY A 504 -16.59 -31.51 -11.85
CA GLY A 504 -16.40 -31.71 -13.28
C GLY A 504 -16.23 -33.17 -13.67
N ASP A 505 -15.34 -33.89 -13.00
CA ASP A 505 -15.10 -35.32 -13.24
C ASP A 505 -16.36 -36.16 -12.94
N ALA A 506 -17.08 -35.84 -11.85
CA ALA A 506 -18.36 -36.47 -11.52
C ALA A 506 -19.45 -36.21 -12.57
N LEU A 507 -19.57 -34.97 -13.07
CA LEU A 507 -20.52 -34.65 -14.12
C LEU A 507 -20.16 -35.36 -15.44
N ARG A 508 -18.87 -35.33 -15.85
CA ARG A 508 -18.35 -36.03 -17.04
C ARG A 508 -18.67 -37.52 -16.99
N ALA A 509 -18.40 -38.18 -15.86
CA ALA A 509 -18.68 -39.61 -15.67
C ALA A 509 -20.17 -39.97 -15.70
N ALA A 510 -21.07 -39.00 -15.46
CA ALA A 510 -22.51 -39.19 -15.43
C ALA A 510 -23.25 -38.79 -16.72
N LEU A 511 -22.56 -38.20 -17.71
CA LEU A 511 -23.17 -37.72 -18.95
C LEU A 511 -23.81 -38.84 -19.78
N LYS A 512 -25.05 -38.60 -20.20
CA LYS A 512 -25.83 -39.39 -21.15
C LYS A 512 -26.35 -38.46 -22.25
N ALA A 513 -26.84 -39.02 -23.36
CA ALA A 513 -27.35 -38.24 -24.49
C ALA A 513 -28.57 -37.35 -24.15
N ASP A 514 -29.26 -37.66 -23.05
CA ASP A 514 -30.44 -36.99 -22.51
C ASP A 514 -30.16 -36.20 -21.22
N THR A 515 -28.91 -36.13 -20.73
CA THR A 515 -28.59 -35.34 -19.53
C THR A 515 -28.81 -33.85 -19.77
N THR A 516 -29.61 -33.25 -18.89
CA THR A 516 -29.80 -31.80 -18.79
C THR A 516 -29.26 -31.27 -17.47
N VAL A 517 -28.86 -30.00 -17.44
CA VAL A 517 -28.54 -29.23 -16.22
C VAL A 517 -29.63 -28.20 -15.95
N THR A 518 -29.97 -27.97 -14.68
CA THR A 518 -31.01 -27.01 -14.28
C THR A 518 -30.47 -26.00 -13.27
N PHE A 519 -30.45 -24.72 -13.66
CA PHE A 519 -30.00 -23.62 -12.81
C PHE A 519 -31.19 -22.96 -12.12
N GLY A 520 -31.43 -23.33 -10.86
CA GLY A 520 -32.44 -22.72 -9.99
C GLY A 520 -31.83 -21.80 -8.93
N GLU A 521 -32.70 -21.20 -8.13
CA GLU A 521 -32.33 -20.41 -6.94
C GLU A 521 -31.94 -21.30 -5.74
N THR A 522 -31.60 -22.57 -6.00
CA THR A 522 -31.19 -23.56 -5.01
C THR A 522 -29.76 -23.33 -4.54
N PHE A 523 -29.60 -23.12 -3.25
CA PHE A 523 -28.33 -23.03 -2.53
C PHE A 523 -28.24 -24.13 -1.49
N GLY A 524 -27.02 -24.44 -1.08
CA GLY A 524 -26.72 -25.44 -0.07
C GLY A 524 -25.39 -25.17 0.63
N ASP A 525 -25.06 -26.03 1.57
CA ASP A 525 -23.88 -25.93 2.43
C ASP A 525 -22.89 -27.07 2.11
N ARG A 526 -21.58 -26.79 2.02
CA ARG A 526 -20.50 -27.81 2.00
C ARG A 526 -19.29 -27.41 2.86
N PRO A 527 -18.53 -28.36 3.45
CA PRO A 527 -17.44 -28.00 4.37
C PRO A 527 -16.18 -27.48 3.66
N VAL A 528 -15.50 -26.53 4.31
CA VAL A 528 -14.24 -25.93 3.85
C VAL A 528 -13.07 -26.65 4.50
N SER A 529 -12.08 -27.13 3.71
CA SER A 529 -10.95 -27.90 4.26
C SER A 529 -10.03 -27.05 5.15
N THR A 530 -9.89 -25.77 4.82
CA THR A 530 -9.17 -24.75 5.60
C THR A 530 -10.05 -24.09 6.67
N GLY A 531 -11.27 -24.60 6.94
CA GLY A 531 -12.27 -23.98 7.80
C GLY A 531 -11.75 -23.58 9.18
N GLY A 532 -11.76 -22.28 9.46
CA GLY A 532 -11.24 -21.69 10.69
C GLY A 532 -9.71 -21.52 10.75
N LEU A 533 -8.96 -21.71 9.66
CA LEU A 533 -7.58 -21.21 9.55
C LEU A 533 -7.58 -19.74 9.10
N VAL A 534 -6.44 -19.06 9.24
CA VAL A 534 -6.29 -17.73 8.64
C VAL A 534 -6.21 -17.90 7.12
N SER A 535 -6.88 -17.03 6.37
CA SER A 535 -6.88 -17.12 4.91
C SER A 535 -5.46 -16.97 4.38
N ASP A 536 -5.11 -17.82 3.42
CA ASP A 536 -3.87 -17.79 2.65
C ASP A 536 -3.56 -16.38 2.10
N PHE A 537 -4.57 -15.73 1.52
CA PHE A 537 -4.49 -14.37 0.99
C PHE A 537 -4.45 -13.28 2.06
N SER A 538 -4.72 -13.55 3.36
CA SER A 538 -4.74 -12.50 4.37
C SER A 538 -3.33 -11.92 4.54
N SER A 539 -3.19 -10.61 4.25
CA SER A 539 -1.90 -9.90 4.29
C SER A 539 -1.21 -9.98 5.65
N TRP A 540 0.04 -9.50 5.68
CA TRP A 540 0.91 -9.45 6.85
C TRP A 540 1.25 -8.01 7.20
N GLY A 541 1.30 -7.71 8.50
CA GLY A 541 1.96 -6.51 9.02
C GLY A 541 3.49 -6.59 8.89
N LEU A 542 4.24 -5.76 9.62
CA LEU A 542 3.78 -4.72 10.55
C LEU A 542 3.46 -3.40 9.81
N ASN A 543 3.01 -2.36 10.51
CA ASN A 543 3.04 -1.01 9.94
C ASN A 543 4.48 -0.45 9.94
N GLY A 544 4.70 0.70 9.29
CA GLY A 544 6.00 1.37 9.20
C GLY A 544 6.59 1.88 10.52
N LYS A 545 5.88 1.75 11.64
CA LYS A 545 6.34 2.03 13.02
C LYS A 545 6.62 0.74 13.82
N LEU A 546 6.56 -0.43 13.17
CA LEU A 546 6.71 -1.77 13.77
C LEU A 546 5.64 -2.10 14.81
N GLU A 547 4.42 -1.62 14.57
CA GLU A 547 3.26 -1.87 15.40
C GLU A 547 2.42 -3.02 14.85
N MET A 548 1.76 -3.73 15.76
CA MET A 548 0.92 -4.88 15.43
C MET A 548 -0.20 -4.49 14.47
N LYS A 549 -0.13 -5.10 13.28
CA LYS A 549 -1.21 -5.19 12.31
C LYS A 549 -1.24 -6.64 11.80
N PRO A 550 -2.42 -7.25 11.64
CA PRO A 550 -3.75 -6.69 11.93
C PRO A 550 -4.00 -6.55 13.44
N ASP A 551 -5.09 -5.89 13.83
CA ASP A 551 -5.52 -5.83 15.23
C ASP A 551 -6.19 -7.15 15.62
N VAL A 552 -7.06 -7.68 14.75
CA VAL A 552 -7.88 -8.88 14.97
C VAL A 552 -8.09 -9.65 13.67
N ALA A 553 -8.65 -10.84 13.76
CA ALA A 553 -9.16 -11.58 12.61
C ALA A 553 -10.67 -11.88 12.74
N ALA A 554 -11.39 -11.97 11.62
CA ALA A 554 -12.82 -12.27 11.57
C ALA A 554 -13.16 -13.14 10.34
N PRO A 555 -14.34 -13.78 10.26
CA PRO A 555 -14.73 -14.59 9.12
C PRO A 555 -14.74 -13.76 7.83
N GLY A 556 -13.91 -14.14 6.85
CA GLY A 556 -13.73 -13.43 5.58
C GLY A 556 -13.42 -14.32 4.38
N GLY A 557 -13.14 -15.61 4.58
CA GLY A 557 -13.08 -16.58 3.48
C GLY A 557 -14.42 -17.27 3.28
N LEU A 558 -14.94 -17.29 2.04
CA LEU A 558 -16.19 -17.94 1.64
C LEU A 558 -17.40 -17.47 2.46
N ILE A 559 -17.70 -16.16 2.36
CA ILE A 559 -18.82 -15.53 3.04
C ILE A 559 -19.96 -15.30 2.05
N TRP A 560 -21.11 -15.91 2.34
CA TRP A 560 -22.39 -15.65 1.66
C TRP A 560 -22.98 -14.34 2.19
N SER A 561 -23.33 -13.43 1.27
CA SER A 561 -24.01 -12.17 1.60
C SER A 561 -24.80 -11.66 0.39
N THR A 562 -25.45 -10.51 0.57
CA THR A 562 -26.21 -9.76 -0.43
C THR A 562 -25.38 -9.41 -1.68
N TRP A 563 -26.04 -9.30 -2.83
CA TRP A 563 -25.43 -8.97 -4.11
C TRP A 563 -26.47 -8.28 -5.02
N PRO A 564 -26.08 -7.35 -5.91
CA PRO A 564 -27.04 -6.56 -6.67
C PRO A 564 -28.02 -7.39 -7.49
N LEU A 565 -29.28 -6.95 -7.49
CA LEU A 565 -30.41 -7.69 -8.05
C LEU A 565 -30.33 -7.90 -9.58
N ASP A 566 -29.66 -7.00 -10.29
CA ASP A 566 -29.38 -7.06 -11.73
C ASP A 566 -28.08 -7.81 -12.06
N HIS A 567 -27.03 -7.67 -11.25
CA HIS A 567 -25.72 -8.28 -11.47
C HIS A 567 -25.62 -9.75 -11.02
N GLY A 568 -26.69 -10.53 -11.19
CA GLY A 568 -26.73 -11.96 -10.87
C GLY A 568 -26.96 -12.30 -9.39
N GLY A 569 -27.45 -11.36 -8.59
CA GLY A 569 -27.86 -11.57 -7.19
C GLY A 569 -29.12 -12.44 -7.05
N PRO A 570 -29.88 -12.35 -5.94
CA PRO A 570 -29.73 -11.43 -4.80
C PRO A 570 -28.57 -11.73 -3.84
N PHE A 571 -27.85 -12.85 -4.01
CA PHE A 571 -26.77 -13.25 -3.11
C PHE A 571 -25.54 -13.75 -3.87
N ASN A 572 -24.38 -13.73 -3.21
CA ASN A 572 -23.12 -14.24 -3.75
C ASN A 572 -22.17 -14.68 -2.63
N THR A 573 -21.23 -15.57 -2.92
CA THR A 573 -20.17 -16.02 -2.00
C THR A 573 -18.80 -15.61 -2.50
N ILE A 574 -18.15 -14.70 -1.76
CA ILE A 574 -16.82 -14.18 -2.06
C ILE A 574 -15.93 -14.22 -0.81
N SER A 575 -14.63 -14.03 -1.02
CA SER A 575 -13.60 -14.04 0.02
C SER A 575 -12.70 -12.81 -0.07
N GLY A 576 -12.32 -12.28 1.09
CA GLY A 576 -11.37 -11.19 1.25
C GLY A 576 -11.29 -10.71 2.69
N THR A 577 -10.22 -10.00 3.04
CA THR A 577 -10.21 -9.18 4.28
C THR A 577 -11.33 -8.12 4.25
N SER A 578 -11.76 -7.74 3.05
CA SER A 578 -13.00 -7.01 2.76
C SER A 578 -14.28 -7.63 3.33
N MET A 579 -14.36 -8.94 3.56
CA MET A 579 -15.55 -9.58 4.16
C MET A 579 -15.41 -9.66 5.69
N ALA A 580 -14.20 -9.82 6.20
CA ALA A 580 -13.90 -9.81 7.64
C ALA A 580 -14.07 -8.41 8.29
N THR A 581 -13.85 -7.36 7.51
CA THR A 581 -13.95 -5.96 7.96
C THR A 581 -15.38 -5.54 8.36
N PRO A 582 -16.43 -5.71 7.52
CA PRO A 582 -17.80 -5.35 7.88
C PRO A 582 -18.35 -6.26 8.98
N TYR A 583 -17.88 -7.51 9.05
CA TYR A 583 -18.16 -8.39 10.17
C TYR A 583 -17.68 -7.75 11.49
N THR A 584 -16.44 -7.25 11.50
CA THR A 584 -15.87 -6.52 12.65
C THR A 584 -16.57 -5.19 12.91
N ALA A 585 -17.03 -4.48 11.88
CA ALA A 585 -17.82 -3.25 12.03
C ALA A 585 -19.19 -3.52 12.68
N GLY A 586 -19.88 -4.60 12.30
CA GLY A 586 -21.10 -5.05 12.97
C GLY A 586 -20.84 -5.52 14.41
N ALA A 587 -19.73 -6.21 14.66
CA ALA A 587 -19.33 -6.59 16.02
C ALA A 587 -19.05 -5.35 16.90
N ALA A 588 -18.41 -4.32 16.35
CA ALA A 588 -18.23 -3.02 17.00
C ALA A 588 -19.58 -2.37 17.32
N ALA A 589 -20.56 -2.41 16.41
CA ALA A 589 -21.90 -1.90 16.67
C ALA A 589 -22.63 -2.66 17.79
N LEU A 590 -22.50 -3.99 17.88
CA LEU A 590 -23.04 -4.74 19.04
C LEU A 590 -22.36 -4.35 20.36
N ILE A 591 -21.04 -4.07 20.35
CA ILE A 591 -20.31 -3.57 21.52
C ILE A 591 -20.80 -2.17 21.92
N LEU A 592 -20.95 -1.24 20.98
CA LEU A 592 -21.46 0.11 21.27
C LEU A 592 -22.92 0.13 21.74
N GLN A 593 -23.74 -0.85 21.32
CA GLN A 593 -25.11 -1.02 21.85
C GLN A 593 -25.09 -1.59 23.28
N ALA A 594 -24.20 -2.53 23.58
CA ALA A 594 -24.05 -3.10 24.92
C ALA A 594 -23.37 -2.13 25.92
N HIS A 595 -22.58 -1.19 25.41
CA HIS A 595 -21.78 -0.24 26.16
C HIS A 595 -22.02 1.21 25.71
N PRO A 596 -23.19 1.81 26.05
CA PRO A 596 -23.46 3.21 25.74
C PRO A 596 -22.41 4.16 26.34
N GLU A 597 -21.77 3.80 27.46
CA GLU A 597 -20.69 4.59 28.06
C GLU A 597 -19.43 4.69 27.16
N ILE A 598 -19.21 3.71 26.28
CA ILE A 598 -18.14 3.74 25.27
C ILE A 598 -18.59 4.59 24.07
N LYS A 599 -19.86 4.48 23.67
CA LYS A 599 -20.45 5.25 22.56
C LYS A 599 -20.50 6.76 22.85
N ASP A 600 -20.96 7.13 24.04
CA ASP A 600 -21.25 8.50 24.45
C ASP A 600 -19.98 9.28 24.85
N ALA A 601 -18.84 8.59 25.01
CA ALA A 601 -17.54 9.23 25.24
C ALA A 601 -17.11 10.12 24.06
N LYS A 602 -17.50 9.77 22.82
CA LYS A 602 -17.28 10.53 21.58
C LYS A 602 -15.86 11.11 21.43
N ASN A 603 -14.86 10.25 21.70
CA ASN A 603 -13.44 10.53 21.47
C ASN A 603 -12.67 9.21 21.26
N ALA A 604 -11.34 9.26 21.14
CA ALA A 604 -10.45 8.10 20.96
C ALA A 604 -10.75 6.89 21.88
N SER A 605 -11.24 7.11 23.12
CA SER A 605 -11.62 6.02 24.03
C SER A 605 -12.81 5.18 23.55
N THR A 606 -13.65 5.70 22.65
CA THR A 606 -14.72 4.94 21.98
C THR A 606 -14.14 3.82 21.12
N SER A 607 -13.12 4.10 20.29
CA SER A 607 -12.46 3.08 19.47
C SER A 607 -11.60 2.14 20.31
N GLU A 608 -10.81 2.67 21.26
CA GLU A 608 -9.96 1.82 22.11
C GLU A 608 -10.81 0.92 23.02
N GLY A 609 -11.95 1.39 23.52
CA GLY A 609 -12.91 0.59 24.31
C GLY A 609 -13.52 -0.58 23.53
N VAL A 610 -13.74 -0.41 22.21
CA VAL A 610 -14.13 -1.52 21.32
C VAL A 610 -12.95 -2.43 21.02
N ARG A 611 -11.79 -1.87 20.63
CA ARG A 611 -10.57 -2.63 20.32
C ARG A 611 -10.14 -3.52 21.49
N VAL A 612 -10.05 -2.98 22.70
CA VAL A 612 -9.57 -3.73 23.87
C VAL A 612 -10.49 -4.90 24.21
N ARG A 613 -11.81 -4.76 23.98
CA ARG A 613 -12.78 -5.86 24.09
C ARG A 613 -12.52 -6.94 23.05
N LEU A 614 -12.41 -6.57 21.76
CA LEU A 614 -12.16 -7.52 20.67
C LEU A 614 -10.79 -8.21 20.76
N GLN A 615 -9.71 -7.47 21.08
CA GLN A 615 -8.36 -8.03 21.21
C GLN A 615 -8.21 -8.88 22.47
N SER A 616 -8.78 -8.48 23.62
CA SER A 616 -8.58 -9.24 24.86
C SER A 616 -9.39 -10.53 24.95
N THR A 617 -10.51 -10.65 24.22
CA THR A 617 -11.26 -11.90 24.12
C THR A 617 -10.86 -12.77 22.92
N GLY A 618 -10.07 -12.23 21.98
CA GLY A 618 -9.59 -12.89 20.77
C GLY A 618 -9.03 -14.31 21.00
N SER A 619 -9.29 -15.20 20.04
CA SER A 619 -8.94 -16.62 20.08
C SER A 619 -7.88 -16.95 19.02
N PRO A 620 -6.63 -17.25 19.43
CA PRO A 620 -5.56 -17.58 18.50
C PRO A 620 -5.91 -18.77 17.61
N ARG A 621 -5.58 -18.67 16.32
CA ARG A 621 -5.75 -19.72 15.32
C ARG A 621 -4.47 -20.53 15.16
N LEU A 622 -4.64 -21.79 14.77
CA LEU A 622 -3.54 -22.67 14.37
C LEU A 622 -2.82 -22.09 13.15
N TRP A 623 -1.50 -22.30 13.07
CA TRP A 623 -0.71 -21.86 11.92
C TRP A 623 -1.13 -22.64 10.66
N THR A 624 -1.35 -21.92 9.58
CA THR A 624 -1.93 -22.44 8.32
C THR A 624 -1.00 -23.48 7.66
N GLU A 625 0.31 -23.35 7.85
CA GLU A 625 1.33 -24.29 7.38
C GLU A 625 1.77 -25.32 8.47
N ALA A 626 1.00 -25.47 9.56
CA ALA A 626 1.34 -26.40 10.63
C ALA A 626 1.32 -27.90 10.23
N ASN A 627 0.83 -28.24 9.03
CA ASN A 627 0.78 -29.61 8.52
C ASN A 627 0.12 -30.63 9.49
N GLY A 628 -0.85 -30.16 10.27
CA GLY A 628 -1.57 -30.94 11.29
C GLY A 628 -1.07 -30.78 12.73
N ASP A 629 0.05 -30.09 12.98
CA ASP A 629 0.56 -29.81 14.32
C ASP A 629 -0.31 -28.78 15.06
N LYS A 630 -1.11 -29.26 16.01
CA LYS A 630 -2.03 -28.44 16.80
C LYS A 630 -1.37 -27.63 17.91
N SER A 631 -0.03 -27.68 18.04
CA SER A 631 0.73 -26.85 18.99
C SER A 631 1.14 -25.48 18.41
N LEU A 632 1.12 -25.33 17.07
CA LEU A 632 1.62 -24.15 16.38
C LEU A 632 0.50 -23.14 16.12
N LEU A 633 0.69 -21.90 16.56
CA LEU A 633 -0.25 -20.79 16.35
C LEU A 633 0.26 -19.83 15.26
N GLU A 634 -0.65 -19.34 14.42
CA GLU A 634 -0.35 -18.38 13.33
C GLU A 634 0.34 -17.12 13.91
N PRO A 635 1.35 -16.53 13.23
CA PRO A 635 2.06 -15.35 13.76
C PRO A 635 1.12 -14.17 14.07
N THR A 636 1.36 -13.45 15.17
CA THR A 636 0.56 -12.25 15.51
C THR A 636 0.66 -11.16 14.44
N ALA A 637 1.72 -11.14 13.63
CA ALA A 637 1.84 -10.27 12.44
C ALA A 637 0.90 -10.63 11.27
N ARG A 638 0.16 -11.74 11.33
CA ARG A 638 -0.87 -12.14 10.34
C ARG A 638 -2.26 -12.29 10.94
N GLN A 639 -2.38 -12.67 12.22
CA GLN A 639 -3.68 -12.84 12.88
C GLN A 639 -4.04 -11.77 13.94
N GLY A 640 -3.10 -10.92 14.34
CA GLY A 640 -3.31 -9.94 15.41
C GLY A 640 -3.62 -10.63 16.74
N ALA A 641 -4.76 -10.29 17.34
CA ALA A 641 -5.30 -10.96 18.52
C ALA A 641 -5.95 -12.35 18.25
N GLY A 642 -6.00 -12.78 16.98
CA GLY A 642 -6.74 -13.95 16.53
C GLY A 642 -8.21 -13.67 16.25
N LEU A 643 -9.00 -14.74 16.12
CA LEU A 643 -10.42 -14.67 15.77
C LEU A 643 -11.22 -14.01 16.90
N ILE A 644 -11.98 -12.96 16.56
CA ILE A 644 -12.84 -12.26 17.52
C ILE A 644 -13.91 -13.19 18.13
N ASP A 645 -14.32 -12.87 19.36
CA ASP A 645 -15.43 -13.52 20.05
C ASP A 645 -16.37 -12.43 20.56
N VAL A 646 -17.49 -12.24 19.84
CA VAL A 646 -18.41 -11.11 19.98
C VAL A 646 -19.19 -11.23 21.29
N TYR A 647 -19.72 -12.42 21.61
CA TYR A 647 -20.39 -12.65 22.90
C TYR A 647 -19.43 -12.37 24.06
N ARG A 648 -18.18 -12.82 23.97
CA ARG A 648 -17.18 -12.55 25.02
C ARG A 648 -16.81 -11.07 25.10
N ALA A 649 -16.63 -10.38 23.96
CA ALA A 649 -16.30 -8.96 23.91
C ALA A 649 -17.37 -8.07 24.58
N VAL A 650 -18.66 -8.34 24.35
CA VAL A 650 -19.77 -7.60 25.00
C VAL A 650 -20.03 -8.01 26.45
N SER A 651 -19.73 -9.26 26.83
CA SER A 651 -20.02 -9.75 28.19
C SER A 651 -18.89 -9.54 29.19
N THR A 652 -17.62 -9.43 28.75
CA THR A 652 -16.49 -9.33 29.68
C THR A 652 -16.58 -8.10 30.59
N LYS A 653 -16.34 -8.33 31.88
CA LYS A 653 -16.33 -7.33 32.96
C LYS A 653 -14.93 -6.96 33.43
N VAL A 654 -13.91 -7.73 33.05
CA VAL A 654 -12.51 -7.39 33.30
C VAL A 654 -11.86 -7.01 31.97
N LEU A 655 -11.14 -5.89 31.95
CA LEU A 655 -10.38 -5.41 30.80
C LEU A 655 -8.96 -4.98 31.22
N PRO A 656 -7.93 -5.24 30.38
CA PRO A 656 -6.63 -4.62 30.53
C PRO A 656 -6.65 -3.15 30.09
N SER A 657 -5.70 -2.36 30.59
CA SER A 657 -5.48 -0.96 30.20
C SER A 657 -4.74 -0.79 28.87
N VAL A 658 -4.30 -1.90 28.26
CA VAL A 658 -3.66 -1.96 26.93
C VAL A 658 -4.22 -3.14 26.15
N SER A 659 -4.54 -2.91 24.88
CA SER A 659 -5.10 -3.92 23.96
C SER A 659 -4.05 -4.83 23.32
N ARG A 660 -2.78 -4.41 23.29
CA ARG A 660 -1.62 -5.11 22.72
C ARG A 660 -0.30 -4.58 23.27
N LEU A 661 0.78 -5.34 23.12
CA LEU A 661 2.16 -4.91 23.41
C LEU A 661 2.98 -4.81 22.10
N ASN A 662 3.20 -3.58 21.61
CA ASN A 662 4.12 -3.29 20.52
C ASN A 662 5.55 -3.29 21.07
N LEU A 663 6.34 -4.33 20.79
CA LEU A 663 7.73 -4.42 21.28
C LEU A 663 8.72 -3.72 20.35
N GLY A 664 8.36 -3.45 19.08
CA GLY A 664 9.25 -2.87 18.07
C GLY A 664 10.54 -3.67 17.89
N GLN A 665 11.65 -3.00 17.59
CA GLN A 665 12.98 -3.64 17.56
C GLN A 665 13.45 -4.00 18.98
N GLN A 666 13.96 -5.22 19.17
CA GLN A 666 14.67 -5.63 20.39
C GLN A 666 16.10 -6.06 20.08
N ILE A 667 17.03 -5.11 20.19
CA ILE A 667 18.49 -5.33 20.03
C ILE A 667 19.07 -6.07 21.25
N ALA A 668 18.67 -5.65 22.47
CA ALA A 668 19.06 -6.29 23.72
C ALA A 668 18.09 -5.91 24.85
N GLY A 669 18.00 -6.77 25.88
CA GLY A 669 17.27 -6.52 27.12
C GLY A 669 15.76 -6.81 27.06
N GLU A 670 15.13 -6.81 28.24
CA GLU A 670 13.69 -7.00 28.42
C GLU A 670 12.93 -5.67 28.26
N LYS A 671 11.74 -5.70 27.66
CA LYS A 671 10.79 -4.57 27.69
C LYS A 671 9.74 -4.83 28.77
N THR A 672 9.66 -3.92 29.74
CA THR A 672 8.70 -3.99 30.85
C THR A 672 7.50 -3.11 30.54
N HIS A 673 6.29 -3.67 30.70
CA HIS A 673 5.02 -3.00 30.49
C HIS A 673 4.17 -3.15 31.77
N GLU A 674 3.73 -2.03 32.36
CA GLU A 674 2.77 -2.05 33.45
C GLU A 674 1.35 -2.15 32.88
N ILE A 675 0.61 -3.18 33.26
CA ILE A 675 -0.76 -3.44 32.79
C ILE A 675 -1.70 -3.33 33.99
N THR A 676 -2.65 -2.39 33.93
CA THR A 676 -3.73 -2.31 34.90
C THR A 676 -4.91 -3.14 34.38
N LEU A 677 -5.39 -4.09 35.17
CA LEU A 677 -6.64 -4.81 34.94
C LEU A 677 -7.74 -4.10 35.73
N THR A 678 -8.86 -3.76 35.09
CA THR A 678 -10.01 -3.10 35.73
C THR A 678 -11.23 -4.00 35.65
N ASN A 679 -11.88 -4.23 36.79
CA ASN A 679 -13.03 -5.12 36.94
C ASN A 679 -14.32 -4.31 37.24
N SER A 680 -15.22 -4.25 36.26
CA SER A 680 -16.54 -3.63 36.37
C SER A 680 -17.62 -4.58 36.92
N GLY A 681 -17.24 -5.79 37.36
CA GLY A 681 -18.13 -6.80 37.92
C GLY A 681 -18.37 -6.64 39.42
N SER A 682 -19.41 -7.31 39.91
CA SER A 682 -19.79 -7.36 41.33
C SER A 682 -18.99 -8.36 42.17
N GLU A 683 -18.16 -9.20 41.53
CA GLU A 683 -17.33 -10.22 42.18
C GLU A 683 -15.86 -10.03 41.80
N ALA A 684 -14.96 -10.43 42.70
CA ALA A 684 -13.53 -10.46 42.41
C ALA A 684 -13.18 -11.64 41.50
N VAL A 685 -12.19 -11.48 40.62
CA VAL A 685 -11.70 -12.54 39.73
C VAL A 685 -10.19 -12.71 39.94
N THR A 686 -9.71 -13.94 40.14
CA THR A 686 -8.26 -14.20 40.18
C THR A 686 -7.81 -14.82 38.87
N TYR A 687 -6.88 -14.16 38.19
CA TYR A 687 -6.27 -14.65 36.97
C TYR A 687 -4.91 -15.27 37.28
N LYS A 688 -4.73 -16.55 36.94
CA LYS A 688 -3.40 -17.13 36.75
C LYS A 688 -2.76 -16.48 35.52
N LEU A 689 -1.52 -16.03 35.68
CA LEU A 689 -0.72 -15.40 34.62
C LEU A 689 0.11 -16.46 33.88
N GLY A 690 0.31 -16.24 32.59
CA GLY A 690 1.12 -17.10 31.72
C GLY A 690 1.33 -16.48 30.34
N HIS A 691 1.85 -17.26 29.40
CA HIS A 691 2.00 -16.86 28.00
C HIS A 691 1.80 -18.05 27.06
N VAL A 692 1.63 -17.77 25.77
CA VAL A 692 1.77 -18.74 24.68
C VAL A 692 2.32 -18.02 23.44
N ASP A 693 3.34 -18.59 22.81
CA ASP A 693 3.96 -18.02 21.62
C ASP A 693 3.19 -18.34 20.33
N THR A 694 3.45 -17.54 19.31
CA THR A 694 3.12 -17.84 17.91
C THR A 694 4.39 -18.20 17.14
N VAL A 695 4.24 -18.73 15.93
CA VAL A 695 5.38 -19.10 15.08
C VAL A 695 6.26 -17.86 14.79
N THR A 696 7.55 -17.93 15.14
CA THR A 696 8.58 -16.98 14.66
C THR A 696 8.70 -17.07 13.13
N THR A 697 8.81 -15.95 12.43
CA THR A 697 9.04 -15.93 10.97
C THR A 697 10.37 -15.28 10.61
N THR A 698 11.13 -15.95 9.74
CA THR A 698 12.46 -15.56 9.24
C THR A 698 12.50 -15.67 7.70
N GLY A 699 13.67 -15.42 7.11
CA GLY A 699 13.93 -15.59 5.67
C GLY A 699 13.70 -14.32 4.85
N GLU A 700 13.49 -14.50 3.54
CA GLU A 700 13.11 -13.39 2.66
C GLU A 700 11.65 -12.98 2.93
N SER A 701 11.38 -11.68 3.03
CA SER A 701 10.04 -11.13 3.19
C SER A 701 9.08 -11.55 2.07
N SER A 702 9.61 -11.90 0.88
CA SER A 702 8.81 -12.44 -0.23
C SER A 702 8.42 -13.91 -0.09
N LYS A 703 9.07 -14.66 0.82
CA LYS A 703 8.88 -16.08 1.11
C LYS A 703 9.26 -16.38 2.58
N PRO A 704 8.51 -15.83 3.56
CA PRO A 704 8.82 -16.06 4.97
C PRO A 704 8.74 -17.55 5.30
N THR A 705 9.63 -18.01 6.19
CA THR A 705 9.65 -19.38 6.69
C THR A 705 9.63 -19.40 8.21
N ARG A 706 9.35 -20.56 8.81
CA ARG A 706 9.43 -20.74 10.27
C ARG A 706 10.86 -20.52 10.75
N GLY A 707 11.01 -19.58 11.68
CA GLY A 707 12.27 -19.26 12.37
C GLY A 707 12.50 -20.14 13.60
N THR A 708 12.93 -19.52 14.71
CA THR A 708 13.29 -20.22 15.95
C THR A 708 12.20 -21.15 16.45
N THR A 709 12.59 -22.31 16.98
CA THR A 709 11.70 -23.17 17.79
C THR A 709 11.53 -22.67 19.22
N ASN A 710 12.47 -21.83 19.68
CA ASN A 710 12.37 -21.12 20.96
C ASN A 710 11.35 -19.99 20.84
N GLY A 711 10.48 -19.87 21.85
CA GLY A 711 9.54 -18.75 22.03
C GLY A 711 10.19 -17.53 22.70
N ALA A 712 9.39 -16.50 22.96
CA ALA A 712 9.82 -15.30 23.67
C ALA A 712 9.91 -15.57 25.18
N THR A 713 10.86 -14.93 25.87
CA THR A 713 10.91 -15.01 27.34
C THR A 713 9.93 -14.00 27.92
N VAL A 714 8.77 -14.49 28.37
CA VAL A 714 7.76 -13.68 29.08
C VAL A 714 7.78 -13.99 30.57
N SER A 715 7.89 -12.96 31.41
CA SER A 715 7.78 -13.07 32.87
C SER A 715 6.89 -11.99 33.47
N THR A 716 6.42 -12.21 34.70
CA THR A 716 5.50 -11.33 35.43
C THR A 716 5.95 -11.16 36.89
N ASP A 717 5.51 -10.08 37.53
CA ASP A 717 5.75 -9.78 38.95
C ASP A 717 5.01 -10.70 39.94
N GLY A 718 4.08 -11.54 39.45
CA GLY A 718 3.49 -12.66 40.18
C GLY A 718 3.07 -13.80 39.25
N THR A 719 2.65 -14.94 39.82
CA THR A 719 2.06 -16.06 39.07
C THR A 719 0.54 -15.97 38.93
N SER A 720 -0.09 -15.06 39.68
CA SER A 720 -1.51 -14.72 39.58
C SER A 720 -1.77 -13.29 40.04
N VAL A 721 -2.94 -12.75 39.70
CA VAL A 721 -3.43 -11.44 40.12
C VAL A 721 -4.92 -11.52 40.44
N THR A 722 -5.35 -11.01 41.60
CA THR A 722 -6.77 -10.87 41.95
C THR A 722 -7.22 -9.45 41.66
N VAL A 723 -8.25 -9.29 40.83
CA VAL A 723 -8.84 -7.99 40.48
C VAL A 723 -10.16 -7.84 41.27
N PRO A 724 -10.22 -6.99 42.32
CA PRO A 724 -11.40 -6.88 43.17
C PRO A 724 -12.61 -6.33 42.41
N ALA A 725 -13.82 -6.65 42.89
CA ALA A 725 -15.07 -6.11 42.36
C ALA A 725 -15.06 -4.57 42.34
N GLY A 726 -15.52 -3.96 41.24
CA GLY A 726 -15.58 -2.51 41.05
C GLY A 726 -14.22 -1.77 41.15
N SER A 727 -13.10 -2.46 40.96
CA SER A 727 -11.76 -1.94 41.23
C SER A 727 -10.72 -2.46 40.23
N SER A 728 -9.45 -2.08 40.43
CA SER A 728 -8.34 -2.42 39.54
C SER A 728 -7.16 -3.04 40.28
N ALA A 729 -6.37 -3.83 39.57
CA ALA A 729 -5.09 -4.40 40.01
C ALA A 729 -4.03 -4.23 38.93
N LYS A 730 -2.74 -4.23 39.30
CA LYS A 730 -1.62 -4.08 38.37
C LYS A 730 -0.82 -5.37 38.21
N VAL A 731 -0.24 -5.54 37.03
CA VAL A 731 0.74 -6.59 36.68
C VAL A 731 1.85 -5.95 35.86
N ALA A 732 3.11 -6.11 36.26
CA ALA A 732 4.24 -5.81 35.42
C ALA A 732 4.58 -7.03 34.54
N VAL A 733 4.39 -6.91 33.22
CA VAL A 733 4.80 -7.91 32.23
C VAL A 733 6.15 -7.54 31.65
N LYS A 734 7.05 -8.51 31.51
CA LYS A 734 8.36 -8.37 30.89
C LYS A 734 8.47 -9.30 29.70
N VAL A 735 8.87 -8.79 28.53
CA VAL A 735 9.06 -9.60 27.32
C VAL A 735 10.43 -9.35 26.70
N SER A 736 11.17 -10.43 26.49
CA SER A 736 12.43 -10.47 25.73
C SER A 736 12.28 -11.38 24.51
N ALA A 737 12.92 -11.00 23.40
CA ALA A 737 12.92 -11.77 22.15
C ALA A 737 13.52 -13.18 22.32
N PRO A 738 13.19 -14.14 21.43
CA PRO A 738 13.69 -15.51 21.50
C PRO A 738 15.22 -15.63 21.47
N GLU A 739 15.76 -16.61 22.20
CA GLU A 739 17.17 -16.96 22.07
C GLU A 739 17.46 -17.49 20.65
N GLY A 740 18.39 -16.82 19.96
CA GLY A 740 18.77 -17.12 18.57
C GLY A 740 17.97 -16.39 17.49
N ILE A 741 17.12 -15.42 17.85
CA ILE A 741 16.38 -14.57 16.90
C ILE A 741 17.34 -13.78 15.99
N GLY A 742 17.06 -13.73 14.69
CA GLY A 742 17.84 -12.96 13.72
C GLY A 742 17.49 -11.47 13.67
N ASN A 743 18.41 -10.64 13.16
CA ASN A 743 18.13 -9.24 12.81
C ASN A 743 16.98 -9.21 11.79
N GLY A 744 15.84 -8.61 12.14
CA GLY A 744 14.68 -8.48 11.25
C GLY A 744 13.68 -9.65 11.27
N ASP A 745 13.95 -10.74 12.00
CA ASP A 745 12.95 -11.80 12.20
C ASP A 745 11.77 -11.28 13.03
N PHE A 746 10.54 -11.71 12.73
CA PHE A 746 9.38 -11.40 13.56
C PHE A 746 9.14 -12.51 14.58
N TYR A 747 8.82 -12.12 15.81
CA TYR A 747 8.33 -13.01 16.86
C TYR A 747 7.11 -12.38 17.54
N GLY A 748 6.28 -13.20 18.16
CA GLY A 748 5.07 -12.74 18.83
C GLY A 748 4.35 -13.84 19.58
N GLY A 749 3.33 -13.47 20.34
CA GLY A 749 2.60 -14.38 21.22
C GLY A 749 1.51 -13.65 21.97
N TYR A 750 1.06 -14.25 23.07
CA TYR A 750 0.01 -13.71 23.93
C TYR A 750 0.42 -13.85 25.39
N VAL A 751 0.34 -12.76 26.15
CA VAL A 751 0.17 -12.87 27.62
C VAL A 751 -1.21 -13.49 27.84
N THR A 752 -1.31 -14.52 28.67
CA THR A 752 -2.57 -15.20 28.97
C THR A 752 -2.97 -14.99 30.43
N LEU A 753 -4.24 -14.65 30.63
CA LEU A 753 -4.85 -14.46 31.94
C LEU A 753 -5.98 -15.48 32.05
N THR A 754 -5.74 -16.56 32.78
CA THR A 754 -6.69 -17.67 32.95
C THR A 754 -7.39 -17.57 34.30
N PRO A 755 -8.72 -17.35 34.37
CA PRO A 755 -9.42 -17.17 35.63
C PRO A 755 -9.51 -18.48 36.43
N ASP A 756 -9.69 -18.34 37.75
CA ASP A 756 -9.94 -19.43 38.70
C ASP A 756 -11.44 -19.81 38.83
N ASN A 757 -12.33 -18.98 38.26
CA ASN A 757 -13.78 -19.10 38.33
C ASN A 757 -14.42 -19.16 36.93
N ALA A 758 -15.74 -18.98 36.84
CA ALA A 758 -16.50 -19.03 35.58
C ALA A 758 -16.34 -17.78 34.68
N ALA A 759 -15.43 -16.85 35.00
CA ALA A 759 -15.06 -15.76 34.11
C ALA A 759 -14.32 -16.27 32.86
N GLN A 760 -14.01 -15.36 31.95
CA GLN A 760 -13.41 -15.68 30.66
C GLN A 760 -11.89 -15.51 30.69
N THR A 761 -11.16 -16.39 30.00
CA THR A 761 -9.75 -16.16 29.67
C THR A 761 -9.62 -14.86 28.89
N LEU A 762 -8.68 -14.01 29.32
CA LEU A 762 -8.24 -12.83 28.59
C LEU A 762 -6.84 -13.05 28.02
N ARG A 763 -6.55 -12.36 26.92
CA ARG A 763 -5.23 -12.37 26.26
C ARG A 763 -4.77 -10.95 26.02
N ILE A 764 -3.45 -10.76 25.93
CA ILE A 764 -2.86 -9.51 25.45
C ILE A 764 -1.79 -9.90 24.42
N PRO A 765 -2.04 -9.73 23.12
CA PRO A 765 -1.10 -10.12 22.09
C PRO A 765 0.14 -9.21 22.15
N PHE A 766 1.30 -9.78 21.81
CA PHE A 766 2.56 -9.06 21.62
C PHE A 766 3.21 -9.40 20.28
N VAL A 767 3.98 -8.46 19.75
CA VAL A 767 4.80 -8.66 18.55
C VAL A 767 6.06 -7.81 18.62
N GLY A 768 7.16 -8.33 18.08
CA GLY A 768 8.43 -7.61 17.99
C GLY A 768 9.27 -8.09 16.81
N VAL A 769 10.32 -7.31 16.54
CA VAL A 769 11.33 -7.58 15.52
C VAL A 769 12.67 -7.84 16.22
N GLY A 770 13.35 -8.92 15.87
CA GLY A 770 14.64 -9.28 16.45
C GLY A 770 15.76 -8.33 16.03
N GLY A 771 16.68 -8.05 16.96
CA GLY A 771 17.94 -7.38 16.68
C GLY A 771 17.81 -5.94 16.16
N ASN A 772 18.76 -5.52 15.33
CA ASN A 772 18.74 -4.23 14.63
C ASN A 772 18.42 -4.45 13.14
N LEU A 773 17.31 -3.89 12.68
CA LEU A 773 16.87 -4.00 11.29
C LEU A 773 17.80 -3.26 10.32
N ALA A 774 18.45 -2.18 10.75
CA ALA A 774 19.45 -1.46 9.97
C ALA A 774 20.73 -2.28 9.74
N GLU A 775 20.99 -3.30 10.57
CA GLU A 775 22.12 -4.23 10.47
C GLU A 775 21.73 -5.59 9.85
N SER A 776 20.50 -5.76 9.37
CA SER A 776 20.08 -7.04 8.82
C SER A 776 20.55 -7.30 7.40
N LYS A 777 20.82 -8.57 7.09
CA LYS A 777 20.94 -9.06 5.71
C LYS A 777 19.58 -9.10 4.99
N THR A 778 18.45 -8.99 5.69
CA THR A 778 17.14 -8.72 5.07
C THR A 778 17.00 -7.26 4.61
N LEU A 779 17.91 -6.36 5.03
CA LEU A 779 17.96 -5.02 4.46
C LEU A 779 18.57 -5.00 3.06
N TYR A 780 19.53 -5.88 2.76
CA TYR A 780 20.05 -6.05 1.40
C TYR A 780 20.44 -7.51 1.09
N GLN A 781 19.77 -8.15 0.13
CA GLN A 781 20.09 -9.51 -0.29
C GLN A 781 21.51 -9.65 -0.91
N THR A 782 22.00 -8.58 -1.56
CA THR A 782 23.32 -8.55 -2.23
C THR A 782 24.34 -7.64 -1.56
N GLY A 783 23.93 -6.83 -0.57
CA GLY A 783 24.61 -5.58 -0.21
C GLY A 783 24.52 -4.52 -1.33
N PRO A 784 24.82 -3.24 -1.02
CA PRO A 784 25.02 -2.23 -2.05
C PRO A 784 26.42 -2.29 -2.66
N VAL A 785 26.52 -1.95 -3.95
CA VAL A 785 27.78 -1.89 -4.71
C VAL A 785 27.82 -0.67 -5.64
N LEU A 786 29.02 -0.11 -5.81
CA LEU A 786 29.31 0.87 -6.87
C LEU A 786 29.50 0.14 -8.19
N ALA A 787 28.96 0.66 -9.29
CA ALA A 787 29.19 0.13 -10.64
C ALA A 787 29.20 1.24 -11.70
N THR A 788 29.69 0.84 -12.88
CA THR A 788 29.59 1.59 -14.14
C THR A 788 28.18 1.55 -14.71
N GLU A 789 27.89 2.47 -15.63
CA GLU A 789 26.65 2.51 -16.43
C GLU A 789 26.39 1.22 -17.26
N LYS A 790 27.40 0.36 -17.41
CA LYS A 790 27.31 -0.95 -18.08
C LYS A 790 27.21 -2.12 -17.10
N LEU A 791 26.65 -1.88 -15.90
CA LEU A 791 26.44 -2.86 -14.82
C LEU A 791 27.72 -3.53 -14.28
N LYS A 792 28.92 -3.05 -14.65
CA LYS A 792 30.19 -3.63 -14.16
C LYS A 792 30.55 -3.04 -12.81
N VAL A 793 30.61 -3.89 -11.79
CA VAL A 793 30.94 -3.54 -10.40
C VAL A 793 32.35 -2.95 -10.27
N VAL A 794 32.45 -1.81 -9.59
CA VAL A 794 33.66 -1.00 -9.39
C VAL A 794 34.12 -1.13 -7.93
N ASN A 795 34.70 -2.30 -7.61
CA ASN A 795 35.21 -2.62 -6.26
C ASN A 795 36.66 -2.14 -6.00
N LYS A 796 37.23 -1.30 -6.86
CA LYS A 796 38.61 -0.81 -6.74
C LYS A 796 38.62 0.68 -6.43
N ALA A 797 39.30 1.08 -5.35
CA ALA A 797 39.57 2.48 -5.04
C ALA A 797 40.40 3.16 -6.15
N GLY A 798 40.07 4.41 -6.47
CA GLY A 798 40.70 5.17 -7.55
C GLY A 798 40.26 4.77 -8.95
N HIS A 799 39.03 4.27 -9.12
CA HIS A 799 38.37 4.27 -10.44
C HIS A 799 38.04 5.71 -10.83
N GLN A 800 38.15 6.04 -12.12
CA GLN A 800 37.87 7.35 -12.67
C GLN A 800 36.62 7.29 -13.54
N PHE A 801 35.53 7.92 -13.08
CA PHE A 801 34.32 8.07 -13.88
C PHE A 801 34.48 9.27 -14.82
N THR A 802 34.26 9.02 -16.12
CA THR A 802 34.35 10.07 -17.15
C THR A 802 33.11 10.96 -17.21
N MET A 803 32.06 10.64 -16.44
CA MET A 803 30.76 11.33 -16.34
C MET A 803 29.93 11.45 -17.63
N PHE A 804 30.54 11.32 -18.82
CA PHE A 804 29.84 11.31 -20.12
C PHE A 804 29.40 9.90 -20.54
N ASN A 805 30.31 8.92 -20.46
CA ASN A 805 30.14 7.57 -21.00
C ASN A 805 30.30 6.47 -19.93
N ASP A 806 30.67 6.87 -18.72
CA ASP A 806 30.76 6.04 -17.52
C ASP A 806 30.45 6.93 -16.32
N ARG A 807 29.22 6.80 -15.80
CA ARG A 807 28.72 7.51 -14.60
C ARG A 807 28.68 6.57 -13.39
N PRO A 808 28.89 7.07 -12.16
CA PRO A 808 28.78 6.27 -10.96
C PRO A 808 27.32 5.90 -10.66
N HIS A 809 27.08 4.60 -10.47
CA HIS A 809 25.77 4.04 -10.16
C HIS A 809 25.87 3.15 -8.91
N VAL A 810 24.90 3.24 -8.02
CA VAL A 810 24.77 2.37 -6.84
C VAL A 810 23.66 1.34 -7.08
N TYR A 811 23.95 0.08 -6.76
CA TYR A 811 23.03 -1.05 -6.95
C TYR A 811 22.83 -1.81 -5.65
N PHE A 812 21.58 -2.07 -5.26
CA PHE A 812 21.26 -2.98 -4.16
C PHE A 812 19.86 -3.58 -4.31
N LYS A 813 19.59 -4.70 -3.62
CA LYS A 813 18.25 -5.29 -3.54
C LYS A 813 17.81 -5.36 -2.09
N ALA A 814 16.91 -4.46 -1.67
CA ALA A 814 16.29 -4.52 -0.35
C ALA A 814 15.10 -5.48 -0.32
N ASP A 815 14.92 -6.17 0.81
CA ASP A 815 13.84 -7.14 1.03
C ASP A 815 12.80 -6.65 2.07
N VAL A 816 13.21 -5.82 3.03
CA VAL A 816 12.31 -5.11 3.96
C VAL A 816 12.00 -3.67 3.53
N PRO A 817 10.90 -3.04 4.03
CA PRO A 817 10.46 -1.72 3.58
C PRO A 817 11.40 -0.60 3.99
N LEU A 818 11.65 0.32 3.06
CA LEU A 818 12.39 1.57 3.29
C LEU A 818 11.38 2.72 3.44
N ILE A 819 11.35 3.35 4.62
CA ILE A 819 10.50 4.52 4.88
C ILE A 819 11.20 5.84 4.49
N ARG A 820 12.52 5.80 4.33
CA ARG A 820 13.29 6.80 3.58
C ARG A 820 14.53 6.15 2.96
N SER A 821 14.91 6.60 1.77
CA SER A 821 16.12 6.22 1.06
C SER A 821 16.68 7.44 0.32
N GLY A 822 18.00 7.51 0.15
CA GLY A 822 18.60 8.48 -0.76
C GLY A 822 20.13 8.47 -0.77
N LEU A 823 20.68 9.11 -1.80
CA LEU A 823 22.09 9.09 -2.13
C LEU A 823 22.72 10.46 -1.82
N VAL A 824 23.91 10.46 -1.22
CA VAL A 824 24.67 11.67 -0.88
C VAL A 824 26.05 11.57 -1.52
N ALA A 825 26.44 12.61 -2.24
CA ALA A 825 27.78 12.74 -2.81
C ALA A 825 28.69 13.51 -1.85
N MET A 826 29.67 12.80 -1.29
CA MET A 826 30.68 13.35 -0.38
C MET A 826 31.95 13.67 -1.18
N ARG A 827 32.34 14.95 -1.21
CA ARG A 827 33.59 15.40 -1.81
C ARG A 827 34.73 15.19 -0.82
N LYS A 828 35.87 14.69 -1.29
CA LYS A 828 37.07 14.56 -0.48
C LYS A 828 37.92 15.83 -0.59
N THR A 829 38.26 16.43 0.55
CA THR A 829 39.06 17.66 0.64
C THR A 829 40.56 17.36 0.62
N ASP A 830 41.38 18.38 0.35
CA ASP A 830 42.85 18.24 0.24
C ASP A 830 43.52 17.76 1.56
N ASP A 831 42.89 18.02 2.71
CA ASP A 831 43.32 17.52 4.02
C ASP A 831 42.80 16.11 4.35
N GLY A 832 42.17 15.43 3.37
CA GLY A 832 41.72 14.05 3.44
C GLY A 832 40.38 13.82 4.15
N LYS A 833 39.69 14.88 4.59
CA LYS A 833 38.32 14.79 5.12
C LYS A 833 37.30 14.65 3.99
N TYR A 834 36.03 14.51 4.37
CA TYR A 834 34.90 14.52 3.45
C TYR A 834 33.94 15.66 3.82
N GLU A 835 33.54 16.45 2.83
CA GLU A 835 32.50 17.47 2.91
C GLU A 835 31.28 17.02 2.10
N VAL A 836 30.08 17.43 2.51
CA VAL A 836 28.85 17.14 1.76
C VAL A 836 28.72 18.17 0.63
N LEU A 837 28.52 17.76 -0.62
CA LEU A 837 28.30 18.71 -1.72
C LEU A 837 27.01 19.54 -1.53
N SER A 838 25.98 18.92 -0.96
CA SER A 838 24.68 19.50 -0.71
C SER A 838 24.17 19.03 0.65
N ASP A 839 23.54 19.90 1.43
CA ASP A 839 22.79 19.48 2.62
C ASP A 839 21.52 18.69 2.25
N GLN A 840 21.13 18.71 0.97
CA GLN A 840 20.00 17.94 0.44
C GLN A 840 20.45 16.57 -0.09
N VAL A 841 19.79 15.53 0.42
CA VAL A 841 19.95 14.15 -0.05
C VAL A 841 19.45 14.06 -1.49
N PHE A 842 20.34 13.71 -2.42
CA PHE A 842 20.03 13.64 -3.84
C PHE A 842 19.29 12.33 -4.17
N ILE A 843 17.97 12.39 -4.27
CA ILE A 843 17.15 11.23 -4.66
C ILE A 843 17.00 11.22 -6.18
N SER A 844 17.91 10.50 -6.86
CA SER A 844 17.84 10.23 -8.30
C SER A 844 16.68 9.27 -8.61
N MET A 845 15.48 9.83 -8.77
CA MET A 845 14.23 9.06 -8.95
C MET A 845 14.00 8.66 -10.43
N SER A 846 15.02 8.06 -11.07
CA SER A 846 15.02 7.75 -12.51
C SER A 846 14.93 6.25 -12.85
N ASP A 847 14.44 5.41 -11.95
CA ASP A 847 14.22 3.97 -12.21
C ASP A 847 12.78 3.54 -11.91
N LYS A 848 11.95 3.50 -12.96
CA LYS A 848 10.60 2.92 -12.92
C LYS A 848 10.69 1.39 -12.92
N GLY A 849 9.95 0.72 -12.05
CA GLY A 849 9.83 -0.74 -12.04
C GLY A 849 10.76 -1.51 -11.09
N TRP A 850 11.43 -0.83 -10.14
CA TRP A 850 12.03 -1.54 -9.01
C TRP A 850 10.96 -2.23 -8.15
N ASN A 851 11.34 -3.35 -7.53
CA ASN A 851 10.61 -4.05 -6.47
C ASN A 851 11.58 -4.99 -5.73
N ARG A 852 11.19 -5.54 -4.58
CA ARG A 852 11.93 -6.52 -3.76
C ARG A 852 12.30 -7.84 -4.45
N LYS A 853 11.91 -8.05 -5.71
CA LYS A 853 12.34 -9.19 -6.55
C LYS A 853 13.52 -8.76 -7.46
N ASN A 854 13.57 -7.50 -7.86
CA ASN A 854 14.56 -6.85 -8.72
C ASN A 854 15.65 -6.08 -7.93
N THR A 855 16.72 -5.65 -8.61
CA THR A 855 17.76 -4.76 -8.04
C THR A 855 17.37 -3.29 -8.24
N ARG A 856 17.49 -2.47 -7.19
CA ARG A 856 17.38 -1.01 -7.28
C ARG A 856 18.67 -0.46 -7.87
N LEU A 857 18.51 0.49 -8.77
CA LEU A 857 19.58 1.29 -9.33
C LEU A 857 19.40 2.74 -8.84
N VAL A 858 20.52 3.42 -8.59
CA VAL A 858 20.57 4.87 -8.33
C VAL A 858 21.77 5.44 -9.08
N ARG A 859 21.53 6.23 -10.12
CA ARG A 859 22.59 6.98 -10.84
C ARG A 859 22.92 8.26 -10.08
N TRP A 860 24.21 8.57 -9.93
CA TRP A 860 24.65 9.95 -9.75
C TRP A 860 25.28 10.46 -11.06
N ASP A 861 24.75 11.55 -11.59
CA ASP A 861 25.22 12.19 -12.83
C ASP A 861 26.19 13.35 -12.58
N GLY A 862 26.58 13.59 -11.32
CA GLY A 862 27.49 14.68 -10.96
C GLY A 862 26.80 16.01 -10.69
N SER A 863 25.47 16.06 -10.70
CA SER A 863 24.72 17.24 -10.22
C SER A 863 24.55 17.25 -8.69
N TYR A 864 24.37 18.44 -8.11
CA TYR A 864 23.96 18.64 -6.71
C TYR A 864 23.18 19.96 -6.58
N LEU A 865 22.57 20.21 -5.40
CA LEU A 865 21.91 21.50 -5.11
C LEU A 865 22.74 22.32 -4.13
N ASP A 866 22.98 23.61 -4.42
CA ASP A 866 23.60 24.50 -3.43
C ASP A 866 22.60 24.95 -2.35
N ALA A 867 23.11 25.72 -1.37
CA ALA A 867 22.32 26.29 -0.27
C ALA A 867 21.17 27.23 -0.73
N ASN A 868 21.14 27.65 -1.99
CA ASN A 868 20.08 28.46 -2.60
C ASN A 868 19.13 27.60 -3.47
N ASN A 869 19.21 26.27 -3.37
CA ASN A 869 18.49 25.31 -4.22
C ASN A 869 18.79 25.44 -5.72
N GLN A 870 19.94 25.98 -6.12
CA GLN A 870 20.34 26.02 -7.53
C GLN A 870 21.06 24.73 -7.91
N LEU A 871 20.82 24.24 -9.13
CA LEU A 871 21.47 23.04 -9.66
C LEU A 871 22.92 23.36 -10.04
N GLN A 872 23.86 22.74 -9.35
CA GLN A 872 25.30 22.92 -9.53
C GLN A 872 25.95 21.63 -10.03
N GLN A 873 27.18 21.76 -10.54
CA GLN A 873 28.01 20.64 -10.96
C GLN A 873 29.09 20.32 -9.94
N ALA A 874 29.21 19.05 -9.58
CA ALA A 874 30.32 18.56 -8.77
C ALA A 874 31.65 18.87 -9.47
N PRO A 875 32.55 19.68 -8.88
CA PRO A 875 33.85 19.98 -9.50
C PRO A 875 34.69 18.71 -9.60
N GLU A 876 35.69 18.67 -10.49
CA GLU A 876 36.63 17.55 -10.52
C GLU A 876 37.31 17.33 -9.17
N GLY A 877 37.54 16.06 -8.83
CA GLY A 877 38.04 15.68 -7.51
C GLY A 877 37.83 14.21 -7.18
N THR A 878 38.14 13.86 -5.93
CA THR A 878 37.85 12.53 -5.36
C THR A 878 36.53 12.57 -4.59
N TYR A 879 35.72 11.53 -4.73
CA TYR A 879 34.37 11.44 -4.21
C TYR A 879 34.09 10.07 -3.60
N GLN A 880 33.11 10.07 -2.69
CA GLN A 880 32.50 8.87 -2.14
C GLN A 880 30.97 9.02 -2.23
N LEU A 881 30.29 7.98 -2.69
CA LEU A 881 28.82 7.93 -2.65
C LEU A 881 28.37 7.24 -1.38
N TRP A 882 27.51 7.91 -0.63
CA TRP A 882 26.89 7.41 0.60
C TRP A 882 25.42 7.13 0.31
N GLU A 883 24.98 5.89 0.46
CA GLU A 883 23.59 5.47 0.30
C GLU A 883 22.98 5.28 1.69
N LEU A 884 22.00 6.12 2.03
CA LEU A 884 21.37 6.19 3.35
C LEU A 884 19.97 5.58 3.28
N ASN A 885 19.74 4.49 4.00
CA ASN A 885 18.48 3.76 4.02
C ASN A 885 17.91 3.60 5.43
N ALA A 886 16.76 4.22 5.68
CA ALA A 886 15.99 4.07 6.90
C ALA A 886 14.90 2.99 6.69
N PRO A 887 15.03 1.81 7.32
CA PRO A 887 14.00 0.76 7.26
C PRO A 887 12.78 1.10 8.12
N ALA A 888 11.71 0.33 7.98
CA ALA A 888 10.52 0.41 8.85
C ALA A 888 10.92 0.45 10.35
N GLY A 889 10.30 1.38 11.10
CA GLY A 889 10.61 1.60 12.52
C GLY A 889 11.82 2.49 12.81
N ALA A 890 12.54 2.97 11.80
CA ALA A 890 13.59 3.97 12.01
C ALA A 890 13.00 5.38 12.24
N ASP A 891 13.53 6.11 13.21
CA ASP A 891 13.30 7.54 13.32
C ASP A 891 14.10 8.26 12.23
N THR A 892 13.41 8.71 11.18
CA THR A 892 14.07 9.36 10.03
C THR A 892 14.75 10.71 10.37
N THR A 893 14.64 11.22 11.60
CA THR A 893 15.41 12.37 12.09
C THR A 893 16.76 12.00 12.70
N LYS A 894 17.01 10.70 12.93
CA LYS A 894 18.19 10.16 13.62
C LYS A 894 19.11 9.40 12.65
N LEU A 895 20.27 9.97 12.34
CA LEU A 895 21.23 9.40 11.37
C LEU A 895 21.71 8.00 11.79
N GLU A 896 21.82 7.73 13.09
CA GLU A 896 22.21 6.42 13.64
C GLU A 896 21.18 5.30 13.45
N GLN A 897 19.98 5.61 12.94
CA GLN A 897 18.95 4.62 12.60
C GLN A 897 18.83 4.35 11.09
N TYR A 898 19.69 5.00 10.28
CA TYR A 898 19.88 4.65 8.88
C TYR A 898 20.97 3.58 8.78
N ASN A 899 20.76 2.60 7.91
CA ASN A 899 21.90 1.92 7.31
C ASN A 899 22.59 2.89 6.36
N ILE A 900 23.88 3.11 6.57
CA ILE A 900 24.71 3.93 5.69
C ILE A 900 25.74 3.02 5.02
N TRP A 901 25.58 2.80 3.72
CA TRP A 901 26.63 2.23 2.90
C TRP A 901 27.47 3.34 2.29
N MET A 902 28.77 3.11 2.16
CA MET A 902 29.72 4.05 1.54
C MET A 902 30.49 3.33 0.44
N SER A 903 30.66 3.98 -0.71
CA SER A 903 31.48 3.45 -1.80
C SER A 903 32.97 3.44 -1.46
N ASN A 904 33.78 2.83 -2.33
CA ASN A 904 35.21 3.19 -2.38
C ASN A 904 35.37 4.64 -2.87
N ASP A 905 36.52 5.25 -2.57
CA ASP A 905 36.94 6.49 -3.25
C ASP A 905 37.01 6.27 -4.77
N PHE A 906 36.41 7.18 -5.53
CA PHE A 906 36.54 7.29 -6.98
C PHE A 906 36.86 8.74 -7.36
N THR A 907 37.42 8.97 -8.54
CA THR A 907 37.53 10.32 -9.10
C THR A 907 36.47 10.55 -10.17
N ILE A 908 36.07 11.80 -10.35
CA ILE A 908 35.31 12.24 -11.52
C ILE A 908 36.21 13.12 -12.40
N ASP A 909 36.13 12.91 -13.70
CA ASP A 909 36.85 13.68 -14.73
C ASP A 909 35.83 14.19 -15.74
N TRP A 910 35.73 15.51 -15.87
CA TRP A 910 34.84 16.17 -16.81
C TRP A 910 35.57 16.54 -18.10
N ARG A 911 36.83 16.16 -18.28
CA ARG A 911 37.59 16.41 -19.52
C ARG A 911 37.43 15.26 -20.51
N ARG A 912 37.39 15.62 -21.79
CA ARG A 912 37.61 14.73 -22.93
C ARG A 912 38.80 15.30 -23.71
N SER A 913 39.82 14.48 -23.96
CA SER A 913 41.14 14.93 -24.44
C SER A 913 41.18 15.43 -25.89
N ASP A 914 40.07 15.37 -26.60
CA ASP A 914 39.87 15.84 -27.97
C ASP A 914 39.17 17.22 -28.07
N TYR A 915 38.78 17.83 -26.94
CA TYR A 915 38.17 19.17 -26.89
C TYR A 915 39.19 20.26 -26.56
N LEU A 916 38.88 21.50 -26.95
CA LEU A 916 39.77 22.64 -26.71
C LEU A 916 39.79 23.00 -25.20
N PRO A 917 40.98 23.19 -24.58
CA PRO A 917 41.06 23.60 -23.18
C PRO A 917 40.52 25.03 -23.00
N THR A 918 39.86 25.26 -21.86
CA THR A 918 39.03 26.41 -21.49
C THR A 918 39.39 27.74 -22.17
N ILE A 919 38.57 28.17 -23.13
CA ILE A 919 38.57 29.51 -23.73
C ILE A 919 37.23 30.16 -23.41
N THR A 920 37.20 31.47 -23.12
CA THR A 920 35.99 32.21 -22.76
C THR A 920 34.96 32.27 -23.90
N LEU A 921 34.10 31.24 -24.00
CA LEU A 921 33.06 31.12 -25.02
C LEU A 921 31.97 32.17 -24.81
N LYS A 922 32.08 33.32 -25.50
CA LYS A 922 31.05 34.37 -25.45
C LYS A 922 29.86 34.00 -26.33
N ALA A 923 28.93 33.26 -25.75
CA ALA A 923 27.64 32.94 -26.35
C ALA A 923 26.88 34.23 -26.73
N SER A 924 26.34 34.28 -27.96
CA SER A 924 25.48 35.37 -28.42
C SER A 924 24.39 34.84 -29.36
N GLY A 925 23.15 35.27 -29.12
CA GLY A 925 21.94 34.76 -29.77
C GLY A 925 20.69 35.09 -28.96
N ASP A 926 19.56 34.51 -29.37
CA ASP A 926 18.27 34.57 -28.64
C ASP A 926 18.29 33.58 -27.46
N VAL A 927 19.16 33.88 -26.48
CA VAL A 927 19.41 33.05 -25.29
C VAL A 927 18.72 33.69 -24.10
N THR A 928 17.60 33.11 -23.66
CA THR A 928 17.05 33.43 -22.35
C THR A 928 17.87 32.72 -21.28
N ALA A 929 18.77 33.48 -20.63
CA ALA A 929 19.50 33.06 -19.45
C ALA A 929 18.52 32.93 -18.26
N ALA A 930 17.86 31.77 -18.17
CA ALA A 930 17.02 31.41 -17.03
C ALA A 930 17.93 31.05 -15.86
N ALA A 931 17.76 31.74 -14.72
CA ALA A 931 18.65 31.71 -13.56
C ALA A 931 20.12 32.07 -13.91
N THR A 932 20.52 33.34 -13.81
CA THR A 932 20.80 33.90 -12.48
C THR A 932 19.56 34.30 -11.69
N THR A 933 19.19 33.50 -10.70
CA THR A 933 18.34 33.95 -9.58
C THR A 933 19.18 34.78 -8.61
N ALA A 934 19.81 35.84 -9.14
CA ALA A 934 20.21 36.94 -8.29
C ALA A 934 18.91 37.54 -7.76
N THR A 935 18.70 37.50 -6.44
CA THR A 935 17.74 38.38 -5.77
C THR A 935 18.25 39.81 -5.90
N ALA A 936 17.99 40.43 -7.04
CA ALA A 936 18.06 41.87 -7.19
C ALA A 936 16.96 42.47 -6.29
N ASP A 937 17.33 42.79 -5.05
CA ASP A 937 16.51 43.58 -4.15
C ASP A 937 16.17 44.90 -4.86
N ALA A 938 14.90 45.07 -5.22
CA ALA A 938 14.41 46.23 -5.97
C ALA A 938 14.22 47.47 -5.06
N SER A 939 15.11 47.66 -4.09
CA SER A 939 15.09 48.78 -3.14
C SER A 939 16.37 49.63 -3.14
N THR A 940 16.79 50.12 -4.32
CA THR A 940 17.47 51.43 -4.37
C THR A 940 17.26 52.13 -5.70
N SER A 941 16.84 53.39 -5.64
CA SER A 941 16.71 54.26 -6.80
C SER A 941 18.00 55.07 -7.01
N ASP A 942 18.73 54.79 -8.08
CA ASP A 942 19.45 55.81 -8.86
C ASP A 942 19.92 55.23 -10.21
N ALA A 943 20.32 56.10 -11.16
CA ALA A 943 20.35 55.73 -12.58
C ALA A 943 21.68 55.97 -13.33
N ASP A 944 22.09 55.00 -14.18
CA ASP A 944 22.66 55.28 -15.51
C ASP A 944 22.32 54.12 -16.49
N PRO A 945 21.60 54.36 -17.61
CA PRO A 945 21.28 53.34 -18.61
C PRO A 945 22.48 52.81 -19.44
N ARG A 946 23.74 53.14 -19.11
CA ARG A 946 24.88 53.05 -20.06
C ARG A 946 26.15 52.35 -19.57
N ASN A 947 26.05 51.41 -18.64
CA ASN A 947 27.02 50.30 -18.54
C ASN A 947 26.42 49.10 -17.81
N GLY A 948 26.55 47.90 -18.40
CA GLY A 948 25.97 46.68 -17.84
C GLY A 948 25.91 45.54 -18.85
N LYS A 949 27.06 44.96 -19.21
CA LYS A 949 27.10 43.70 -19.97
C LYS A 949 26.99 42.53 -18.98
N PRO A 950 26.23 41.47 -19.28
CA PRO A 950 26.41 40.20 -18.61
C PRO A 950 27.76 39.62 -19.03
N GLU A 951 28.78 39.75 -18.19
CA GLU A 951 30.03 39.02 -18.35
C GLU A 951 29.83 37.61 -17.83
N ALA A 952 29.56 36.67 -18.73
CA ALA A 952 29.49 35.25 -18.40
C ALA A 952 30.83 34.82 -17.77
N MET A 953 30.77 34.36 -16.52
CA MET A 953 31.93 33.86 -15.79
C MET A 953 32.45 32.59 -16.48
N VAL A 954 33.77 32.49 -16.63
CA VAL A 954 34.44 31.29 -17.15
C VAL A 954 35.62 30.98 -16.26
N ASP A 955 35.40 30.04 -15.35
CA ASP A 955 36.44 29.26 -14.65
C ASP A 955 35.78 27.94 -14.22
N ASP A 956 36.10 26.85 -14.92
CA ASP A 956 35.75 25.42 -14.74
C ASP A 956 34.32 24.95 -14.33
N ASN A 957 33.35 25.83 -14.11
CA ASN A 957 31.93 25.47 -13.94
C ASN A 957 31.29 25.09 -15.29
N VAL A 958 31.20 23.78 -15.54
CA VAL A 958 30.83 23.17 -16.84
C VAL A 958 29.32 23.23 -17.15
N PHE A 959 28.45 23.44 -16.15
CA PHE A 959 27.02 23.74 -16.36
C PHE A 959 26.81 25.25 -16.41
N THR A 960 26.60 25.79 -17.61
CA THR A 960 26.05 27.15 -17.81
C THR A 960 24.70 27.04 -18.50
N TYR A 961 23.63 27.05 -17.72
CA TYR A 961 22.29 26.77 -18.23
C TYR A 961 21.82 27.86 -19.21
N ALA A 962 21.31 27.41 -20.35
CA ALA A 962 20.68 28.24 -21.36
C ALA A 962 19.40 27.57 -21.89
N VAL A 963 18.30 28.34 -21.92
CA VAL A 963 17.14 28.02 -22.75
C VAL A 963 17.18 28.89 -23.99
N VAL A 964 17.03 28.27 -25.15
CA VAL A 964 16.98 28.95 -26.44
C VAL A 964 15.69 28.63 -27.18
N SER A 965 15.18 29.60 -27.94
CA SER A 965 14.09 29.37 -28.89
C SER A 965 14.49 28.28 -29.90
N SER A 966 13.59 27.34 -30.20
CA SER A 966 13.85 26.29 -31.20
C SER A 966 14.12 26.93 -32.57
N GLY A 967 15.26 26.61 -33.17
CA GLY A 967 15.74 27.27 -34.39
C GLY A 967 16.57 28.54 -34.17
N ALA A 968 16.76 29.01 -32.93
CA ALA A 968 17.65 30.14 -32.66
C ALA A 968 19.14 29.75 -32.82
N PRO A 969 19.98 30.64 -33.37
CA PRO A 969 21.42 30.43 -33.47
C PRO A 969 22.16 30.88 -32.20
N ILE A 970 22.91 29.96 -31.59
CA ILE A 970 23.89 30.20 -30.53
C ILE A 970 25.26 30.39 -31.18
N THR A 971 25.83 31.59 -31.13
CA THR A 971 27.17 31.87 -31.63
C THR A 971 28.20 31.81 -30.51
N LEU A 972 29.16 30.89 -30.62
CA LEU A 972 30.32 30.68 -29.77
C LEU A 972 31.57 31.34 -30.39
N ASP A 973 32.44 31.93 -29.57
CA ASP A 973 33.74 32.48 -29.98
C ASP A 973 34.89 31.69 -29.33
N ALA A 974 35.69 30.98 -30.13
CA ALA A 974 36.89 30.26 -29.67
C ALA A 974 38.14 31.15 -29.55
N GLY A 975 38.03 32.46 -29.75
CA GLY A 975 39.09 33.46 -29.55
C GLY A 975 40.22 33.47 -30.59
N LYS A 976 40.58 32.31 -31.14
CA LYS A 976 41.58 32.07 -32.20
C LYS A 976 40.97 31.18 -33.29
N VAL A 977 41.68 31.01 -34.41
CA VAL A 977 41.20 30.17 -35.52
C VAL A 977 41.63 28.72 -35.32
N TYR A 978 40.67 27.80 -35.37
CA TYR A 978 40.84 26.36 -35.23
C TYR A 978 40.34 25.62 -36.48
N ASN A 979 40.88 24.44 -36.72
CA ASN A 979 40.27 23.43 -37.60
C ASN A 979 39.31 22.63 -36.72
N ILE A 980 38.01 22.83 -36.90
CA ILE A 980 36.99 22.38 -35.96
C ILE A 980 36.40 21.06 -36.46
N SER A 981 36.42 20.02 -35.62
CA SER A 981 36.00 18.67 -35.99
C SER A 981 34.58 18.35 -35.54
N LYS A 982 34.16 18.86 -34.38
CA LYS A 982 32.82 18.68 -33.82
C LYS A 982 32.51 19.76 -32.79
N VAL A 983 31.22 19.94 -32.51
CA VAL A 983 30.75 20.58 -31.27
C VAL A 983 30.01 19.52 -30.45
N GLN A 984 30.19 19.47 -29.13
CA GLN A 984 29.34 18.67 -28.26
C GLN A 984 28.13 19.50 -27.82
N TYR A 985 26.95 18.88 -27.82
CA TYR A 985 25.75 19.39 -27.17
C TYR A 985 25.43 18.52 -25.95
N VAL A 986 25.25 19.16 -24.80
CA VAL A 986 24.71 18.51 -23.59
C VAL A 986 23.30 19.08 -23.36
N PRO A 987 22.22 18.25 -23.42
CA PRO A 987 20.88 18.71 -23.09
C PRO A 987 20.78 19.10 -21.61
N ASN A 988 19.79 19.92 -21.26
CA ASN A 988 19.47 20.17 -19.84
C ASN A 988 19.21 18.84 -19.11
N GLN A 989 19.72 18.72 -17.88
CA GLN A 989 19.75 17.47 -17.11
C GLN A 989 18.59 17.36 -16.09
N GLY A 990 17.94 18.44 -15.66
CA GLY A 990 16.79 18.28 -14.75
C GLY A 990 16.06 19.52 -14.23
N ASN A 991 14.73 19.42 -14.27
CA ASN A 991 13.78 19.76 -13.20
C ASN A 991 13.81 21.16 -12.55
N ASP A 992 14.41 22.15 -13.20
CA ASP A 992 14.45 23.57 -12.81
C ASP A 992 13.07 24.29 -12.88
N GLY A 993 12.06 23.66 -13.47
CA GLY A 993 10.71 24.21 -13.65
C GLY A 993 10.53 25.01 -14.95
N VAL A 994 11.52 25.03 -15.85
CA VAL A 994 11.49 25.77 -17.11
C VAL A 994 11.15 24.85 -18.29
N ASP A 995 10.02 25.14 -18.95
CA ASP A 995 9.51 24.34 -20.07
C ASP A 995 10.46 24.40 -21.29
N SER A 996 11.32 23.40 -21.40
CA SER A 996 12.33 23.23 -22.44
C SER A 996 12.56 21.74 -22.73
N MET A 997 12.85 21.40 -24.00
CA MET A 997 13.03 20.02 -24.45
C MET A 997 14.49 19.74 -24.85
N PRO A 998 14.93 18.47 -24.90
CA PRO A 998 16.12 18.07 -25.65
C PRO A 998 15.98 18.44 -27.13
N ALA A 999 17.09 18.76 -27.80
CA ALA A 999 17.09 18.96 -29.25
C ALA A 999 16.87 17.63 -30.00
N THR A 1000 16.00 17.66 -31.02
CA THR A 1000 15.75 16.56 -31.99
C THR A 1000 16.56 16.75 -33.28
N GLY A 1001 17.13 17.94 -33.51
CA GLY A 1001 17.99 18.23 -34.64
C GLY A 1001 18.93 19.43 -34.42
N TRP A 1002 19.90 19.58 -35.32
CA TRP A 1002 20.93 20.62 -35.27
C TRP A 1002 21.42 21.08 -36.64
N LYS A 1003 21.93 22.32 -36.69
CA LYS A 1003 22.77 22.87 -37.78
C LYS A 1003 23.98 23.56 -37.17
N ALA A 1004 25.13 23.52 -37.85
CA ALA A 1004 26.32 24.29 -37.52
C ALA A 1004 26.83 25.12 -38.69
N GLU A 1005 27.36 26.31 -38.40
CA GLU A 1005 28.09 27.17 -39.32
C GLU A 1005 29.40 27.63 -38.66
N VAL A 1006 30.46 27.88 -39.42
CA VAL A 1006 31.74 28.43 -38.92
C VAL A 1006 32.12 29.73 -39.59
N SER A 1007 32.84 30.59 -38.88
CA SER A 1007 33.31 31.87 -39.39
C SER A 1007 34.69 32.23 -38.84
N VAL A 1008 35.55 32.87 -39.64
CA VAL A 1008 36.86 33.38 -39.19
C VAL A 1008 36.77 34.81 -38.65
N ASP A 1009 35.85 35.61 -39.19
CA ASP A 1009 35.70 37.05 -38.95
C ASP A 1009 34.44 37.44 -38.14
N GLY A 1010 33.55 36.48 -37.87
CA GLY A 1010 32.26 36.65 -37.22
C GLY A 1010 31.15 37.17 -38.14
N LYS A 1011 31.47 37.49 -39.40
CA LYS A 1011 30.58 38.14 -40.38
C LYS A 1011 30.25 37.23 -41.56
N THR A 1012 31.26 36.52 -42.05
CA THR A 1012 31.18 35.62 -43.19
C THR A 1012 31.03 34.19 -42.67
N TRP A 1013 29.88 33.58 -42.89
CA TRP A 1013 29.49 32.30 -42.30
C TRP A 1013 29.42 31.19 -43.36
N THR A 1014 30.09 30.07 -43.08
CA THR A 1014 30.17 28.91 -43.95
C THR A 1014 29.43 27.73 -43.31
N ASP A 1015 28.56 27.07 -44.06
CA ASP A 1015 27.83 25.89 -43.61
C ASP A 1015 28.77 24.74 -43.23
N ALA A 1016 28.70 24.29 -41.96
CA ALA A 1016 29.65 23.37 -41.36
C ALA A 1016 29.06 22.01 -40.99
N GLY A 1017 27.73 21.85 -40.99
CA GLY A 1017 27.08 20.56 -40.73
C GLY A 1017 25.62 20.70 -40.33
N SER A 1018 24.89 19.58 -40.35
CA SER A 1018 23.52 19.46 -39.83
C SER A 1018 23.14 18.00 -39.66
N GLY A 1019 22.23 17.69 -38.74
CA GLY A 1019 21.71 16.34 -38.57
C GLY A 1019 20.56 16.25 -37.57
N SER A 1020 20.05 15.03 -37.38
CA SER A 1020 19.17 14.69 -36.27
C SER A 1020 19.95 14.40 -34.99
N LEU A 1021 19.24 14.38 -33.87
CA LEU A 1021 19.69 13.95 -32.55
C LEU A 1021 18.68 12.93 -32.02
N SER A 1022 19.03 12.13 -31.02
CA SER A 1022 18.10 11.10 -30.51
C SER A 1022 16.87 11.67 -29.79
N GLY A 1023 16.88 12.95 -29.40
CA GLY A 1023 15.83 13.56 -28.58
C GLY A 1023 15.80 13.05 -27.13
N GLU A 1024 16.71 12.16 -26.75
CA GLU A 1024 16.81 11.62 -25.39
C GLU A 1024 17.36 12.69 -24.43
N ALA A 1025 16.65 12.89 -23.34
CA ALA A 1025 17.19 13.65 -22.20
C ALA A 1025 18.41 12.93 -21.61
N MET A 1026 19.29 13.70 -20.96
CA MET A 1026 20.44 13.17 -20.19
C MET A 1026 21.56 12.45 -21.00
N VAL A 1027 21.61 12.60 -22.33
CA VAL A 1027 22.65 12.03 -23.20
C VAL A 1027 23.41 13.14 -23.95
N PRO A 1028 24.72 13.36 -23.69
CA PRO A 1028 25.58 14.23 -24.49
C PRO A 1028 25.75 13.71 -25.94
N GLN A 1029 25.67 14.59 -26.94
CA GLN A 1029 25.73 14.22 -28.36
C GLN A 1029 26.80 15.04 -29.12
N ASP A 1030 27.60 14.36 -29.94
CA ASP A 1030 28.75 14.94 -30.65
C ASP A 1030 28.36 15.36 -32.08
N LEU A 1031 28.04 16.65 -32.25
CA LEU A 1031 27.68 17.32 -33.50
C LEU A 1031 28.88 17.38 -34.45
N THR A 1032 29.07 16.33 -35.25
CA THR A 1032 30.27 16.15 -36.10
C THR A 1032 30.22 17.04 -37.33
N LEU A 1033 31.23 17.91 -37.51
CA LEU A 1033 31.30 18.89 -38.59
C LEU A 1033 31.89 18.29 -39.88
N LYS A 1034 31.63 18.98 -40.99
CA LYS A 1034 32.25 18.73 -42.30
C LYS A 1034 33.77 18.92 -42.22
N SER A 1035 34.50 18.06 -42.92
CA SER A 1035 35.96 18.14 -43.00
C SER A 1035 36.41 19.48 -43.58
N GLY A 1036 37.40 20.10 -42.92
CA GLY A 1036 37.92 21.42 -43.31
C GLY A 1036 37.14 22.63 -42.76
N ALA A 1037 36.20 22.44 -41.83
CA ALA A 1037 35.53 23.54 -41.11
C ALA A 1037 36.52 24.37 -40.27
N LYS A 1038 37.16 25.36 -40.88
CA LYS A 1038 38.12 26.29 -40.24
C LYS A 1038 37.40 27.57 -39.82
N GLY A 1039 37.49 27.91 -38.54
CA GLY A 1039 36.82 29.09 -37.97
C GLY A 1039 37.38 29.53 -36.62
N ARG A 1040 37.07 30.77 -36.24
CA ARG A 1040 37.17 31.27 -34.86
C ARG A 1040 35.82 31.19 -34.16
N PHE A 1041 34.75 31.50 -34.86
CA PHE A 1041 33.40 31.47 -34.35
C PHE A 1041 32.67 30.23 -34.88
N VAL A 1042 31.81 29.65 -34.06
CA VAL A 1042 30.91 28.55 -34.42
C VAL A 1042 29.49 28.94 -34.05
N ARG A 1043 28.55 28.81 -34.97
CA ARG A 1043 27.13 29.03 -34.73
C ARG A 1043 26.43 27.68 -34.74
N ILE A 1044 25.80 27.32 -33.63
CA ILE A 1044 24.96 26.13 -33.52
C ILE A 1044 23.50 26.57 -33.45
N THR A 1045 22.67 26.03 -34.34
CA THR A 1045 21.21 26.12 -34.24
C THR A 1045 20.69 24.76 -33.78
N LEU A 1046 19.91 24.74 -32.70
CA LEU A 1046 19.27 23.53 -32.19
C LEU A 1046 17.76 23.62 -32.41
N THR A 1047 17.14 22.49 -32.79
CA THR A 1047 15.70 22.40 -33.03
C THR A 1047 15.08 21.33 -32.14
N SER A 1048 13.90 21.61 -31.61
CA SER A 1048 13.01 20.67 -30.94
C SER A 1048 11.55 21.00 -31.21
N ASP A 1049 10.72 19.97 -31.20
CA ASP A 1049 9.35 19.95 -31.75
C ASP A 1049 8.36 20.81 -30.94
N LYS A 1050 8.74 21.24 -29.73
CA LYS A 1050 7.93 22.07 -28.81
C LYS A 1050 8.49 23.48 -28.57
N GLY A 1051 9.26 24.03 -29.50
CA GLY A 1051 9.56 25.47 -29.55
C GLY A 1051 10.64 26.01 -28.61
N LYS A 1052 11.12 25.25 -27.61
CA LYS A 1052 12.27 25.62 -26.76
C LYS A 1052 13.25 24.46 -26.57
N VAL A 1053 14.54 24.74 -26.61
CA VAL A 1053 15.63 23.77 -26.37
C VAL A 1053 16.36 24.11 -25.08
N GLY A 1054 16.52 23.12 -24.21
CA GLY A 1054 17.37 23.21 -23.01
C GLY A 1054 18.82 22.80 -23.32
N VAL A 1055 19.77 23.64 -22.93
CA VAL A 1055 21.22 23.45 -23.12
C VAL A 1055 21.93 23.56 -21.77
N ALA A 1056 22.63 22.51 -21.35
CA ALA A 1056 23.52 22.56 -20.18
C ALA A 1056 24.95 22.98 -20.56
N GLU A 1057 25.42 22.58 -21.75
CA GLU A 1057 26.76 22.89 -22.24
C GLU A 1057 26.85 22.80 -23.79
N LEU A 1058 27.75 23.60 -24.38
CA LEU A 1058 28.29 23.41 -25.73
C LEU A 1058 29.84 23.46 -25.71
N ARG A 1059 30.53 22.42 -26.22
CA ARG A 1059 32.00 22.38 -26.31
C ARG A 1059 32.52 22.30 -27.73
N ILE A 1060 33.61 23.00 -28.03
CA ILE A 1060 34.27 22.96 -29.36
C ILE A 1060 35.47 21.99 -29.32
N ALA A 1061 35.54 21.08 -30.30
CA ALA A 1061 36.71 20.22 -30.53
C ALA A 1061 37.42 20.61 -31.82
N GLY A 1062 38.76 20.61 -31.82
CA GLY A 1062 39.55 21.00 -32.98
C GLY A 1062 41.05 21.12 -32.69
N THR A 1063 41.80 21.53 -33.71
CA THR A 1063 43.25 21.80 -33.60
C THR A 1063 43.58 23.23 -34.02
N PRO A 1064 44.61 23.89 -33.44
CA PRO A 1064 45.01 25.23 -33.84
C PRO A 1064 45.33 25.31 -35.33
N ALA A 1065 44.71 26.23 -36.06
CA ALA A 1065 44.87 26.34 -37.49
C ALA A 1065 46.03 27.28 -37.86
N GLY A 1066 47.26 26.82 -37.56
CA GLY A 1066 48.50 27.59 -37.48
C GLY A 1066 48.75 28.64 -38.59
N ASP A 1067 49.39 29.73 -38.17
CA ASP A 1067 49.67 30.90 -39.01
C ASP A 1067 50.70 30.61 -40.11
N ALA A 1068 50.44 31.12 -41.32
CA ALA A 1068 51.19 30.80 -42.52
C ALA A 1068 51.98 32.00 -43.06
N THR A 1069 53.16 32.28 -42.49
CA THR A 1069 54.11 33.27 -43.03
C THR A 1069 55.57 32.83 -42.93
N ALA A 1070 56.25 32.81 -44.07
CA ALA A 1070 57.71 32.80 -44.28
C ALA A 1070 58.55 31.63 -43.72
N GLN A 1071 59.25 30.95 -44.64
CA GLN A 1071 60.39 30.08 -44.34
C GLN A 1071 61.69 30.93 -44.22
N PRO A 1072 62.72 30.42 -43.53
CA PRO A 1072 64.04 30.36 -44.17
C PRO A 1072 64.58 28.93 -44.28
N THR A 1073 65.27 28.63 -45.38
CA THR A 1073 66.08 27.42 -45.54
C THR A 1073 67.52 27.69 -45.17
N GLU A 1074 68.11 26.89 -44.27
CA GLU A 1074 69.54 26.55 -44.34
C GLU A 1074 69.83 25.22 -43.64
N GLN A 1075 70.89 24.53 -44.05
CA GLN A 1075 71.27 23.19 -43.58
C GLN A 1075 72.79 23.10 -43.43
N PRO A 1076 73.29 22.52 -42.33
CA PRO A 1076 74.32 21.47 -42.46
C PRO A 1076 74.02 20.26 -41.53
N THR A 1077 73.72 19.07 -42.05
CA THR A 1077 74.68 17.98 -42.35
C THR A 1077 75.82 17.78 -41.34
N ALA A 1078 75.73 16.76 -40.47
CA ALA A 1078 76.81 15.80 -40.17
C ALA A 1078 76.40 14.60 -39.26
N ALA A 1079 76.57 13.37 -39.78
CA ALA A 1079 76.94 12.06 -39.17
C ALA A 1079 76.52 11.60 -37.73
N PRO A 1080 76.14 10.31 -37.55
CA PRO A 1080 75.95 9.63 -36.25
C PRO A 1080 76.95 8.47 -35.95
N THR A 1081 77.05 8.08 -34.67
CA THR A 1081 77.54 6.76 -34.15
C THR A 1081 76.99 6.56 -32.72
N GLY A 1082 76.63 5.39 -32.19
CA GLY A 1082 76.54 4.00 -32.70
C GLY A 1082 75.51 3.19 -31.87
N SER A 1083 75.06 2.00 -32.28
CA SER A 1083 75.69 0.68 -32.00
C SER A 1083 75.67 0.29 -30.49
N ALA A 1084 75.19 -0.87 -30.03
CA ALA A 1084 74.56 -2.06 -30.66
C ALA A 1084 73.93 -2.95 -29.54
N ALA A 1085 72.68 -3.42 -29.63
CA ALA A 1085 72.23 -4.69 -30.26
C ALA A 1085 72.12 -5.89 -29.24
N PRO A 1086 71.75 -7.13 -29.64
CA PRO A 1086 70.38 -7.49 -30.08
C PRO A 1086 69.88 -8.90 -29.62
N THR A 1087 68.77 -9.36 -30.24
CA THR A 1087 68.31 -10.78 -30.41
C THR A 1087 67.84 -11.53 -29.14
N ALA A 1088 66.99 -12.58 -29.18
CA ALA A 1088 66.39 -13.42 -30.25
C ALA A 1088 65.04 -14.02 -29.74
N GLN A 1089 64.12 -14.67 -30.49
CA GLN A 1089 63.85 -14.85 -31.94
C GLN A 1089 62.31 -15.20 -32.13
N PRO A 1090 61.74 -15.75 -33.26
CA PRO A 1090 60.46 -15.19 -33.77
C PRO A 1090 59.32 -16.19 -34.16
N THR A 1091 58.21 -15.65 -34.67
CA THR A 1091 57.18 -16.26 -35.59
C THR A 1091 56.42 -17.54 -35.15
N GLY A 1092 55.16 -17.78 -35.54
CA GLY A 1092 54.19 -16.99 -36.33
C GLY A 1092 53.14 -17.87 -37.04
N SER A 1093 52.13 -17.24 -37.68
CA SER A 1093 51.18 -17.81 -38.67
C SER A 1093 49.95 -18.65 -38.22
N ALA A 1094 48.76 -18.03 -38.40
CA ALA A 1094 47.51 -18.55 -38.99
C ALA A 1094 46.66 -19.70 -38.35
N ALA A 1095 45.34 -19.62 -38.64
CA ALA A 1095 44.27 -20.60 -38.39
C ALA A 1095 43.96 -21.41 -39.71
N PRO A 1096 42.95 -22.32 -39.86
CA PRO A 1096 41.70 -22.50 -39.08
C PRO A 1096 41.11 -23.94 -38.93
N THR A 1097 39.86 -24.02 -38.43
CA THR A 1097 38.81 -25.08 -38.60
C THR A 1097 38.89 -26.51 -38.00
N ALA A 1098 37.99 -26.77 -37.02
CA ALA A 1098 37.05 -27.91 -36.86
C ALA A 1098 37.47 -29.37 -36.46
N GLN A 1099 36.52 -30.04 -35.74
CA GLN A 1099 36.39 -31.50 -35.43
C GLN A 1099 37.42 -32.16 -34.45
N PRO A 1100 37.22 -33.42 -33.94
CA PRO A 1100 35.99 -34.00 -33.33
C PRO A 1100 36.20 -34.94 -32.08
N THR A 1101 35.09 -35.33 -31.40
CA THR A 1101 34.78 -36.60 -30.65
C THR A 1101 35.84 -37.47 -29.93
N GLY A 1102 35.56 -37.88 -28.68
CA GLY A 1102 36.19 -39.05 -28.00
C GLY A 1102 35.56 -39.43 -26.63
N SER A 1103 35.28 -40.72 -26.38
CA SER A 1103 34.44 -41.25 -25.27
C SER A 1103 35.19 -41.93 -24.12
N ALA A 1104 34.67 -41.83 -22.87
CA ALA A 1104 34.72 -42.90 -21.84
C ALA A 1104 33.71 -42.65 -20.69
N ALA A 1105 33.26 -43.73 -20.02
CA ALA A 1105 32.37 -43.76 -18.83
C ALA A 1105 33.04 -44.61 -17.70
N PRO A 1106 32.42 -45.08 -16.58
CA PRO A 1106 31.01 -45.19 -16.15
C PRO A 1106 30.73 -44.32 -14.86
N THR A 1107 29.76 -44.49 -13.95
CA THR A 1107 28.82 -45.59 -13.57
C THR A 1107 27.61 -45.03 -12.78
N ASN A 1108 26.49 -45.77 -12.69
CA ASN A 1108 25.38 -45.53 -11.73
C ASN A 1108 24.66 -46.85 -11.37
N PRO A 1109 24.41 -47.14 -10.08
CA PRO A 1109 23.16 -47.81 -9.66
C PRO A 1109 22.63 -47.32 -8.28
N ALA A 1110 21.37 -47.52 -7.86
CA ALA A 1110 20.10 -47.88 -8.54
C ALA A 1110 18.91 -47.75 -7.56
N GLN A 1111 17.69 -47.84 -8.10
CA GLN A 1111 16.41 -48.19 -7.44
C GLN A 1111 15.82 -49.42 -8.20
N PRO A 1112 14.70 -50.08 -7.81
CA PRO A 1112 13.85 -49.97 -6.61
C PRO A 1112 13.52 -51.35 -5.96
N THR A 1113 12.57 -51.38 -5.00
CA THR A 1113 11.67 -52.52 -4.71
C THR A 1113 10.33 -52.02 -4.12
N ALA A 1114 9.30 -52.87 -4.04
CA ALA A 1114 7.92 -52.46 -3.75
C ALA A 1114 7.11 -53.50 -2.94
N ALA A 1115 5.90 -53.10 -2.50
CA ALA A 1115 4.81 -53.93 -1.92
C ALA A 1115 5.07 -54.48 -0.48
N PRO A 1116 4.03 -54.90 0.29
CA PRO A 1116 2.63 -55.13 -0.11
C PRO A 1116 1.54 -54.43 0.72
N SER A 1117 0.30 -54.56 0.23
CA SER A 1117 -0.97 -54.18 0.87
C SER A 1117 -1.44 -55.19 1.94
N VAL A 1118 -2.16 -54.72 2.97
CA VAL A 1118 -2.98 -55.56 3.86
C VAL A 1118 -4.30 -54.86 4.17
N SER A 1119 -5.41 -55.61 4.26
CA SER A 1119 -6.77 -55.11 4.51
C SER A 1119 -7.43 -55.80 5.73
N ALA A 1120 -7.88 -55.01 6.71
CA ALA A 1120 -8.76 -55.37 7.84
C ALA A 1120 -9.14 -54.07 8.58
N SER A 1121 -10.39 -53.62 8.76
CA SER A 1121 -11.64 -54.21 9.26
C SER A 1121 -11.88 -54.02 10.77
N SER A 1122 -12.77 -53.07 11.10
CA SER A 1122 -13.75 -53.10 12.22
C SER A 1122 -13.40 -53.76 13.57
N SER A 1123 -13.15 -52.96 14.61
CA SER A 1123 -13.71 -53.07 15.98
C SER A 1123 -13.23 -51.88 16.83
N ALA A 1124 -13.95 -51.23 17.74
CA ALA A 1124 -15.20 -51.49 18.50
C ALA A 1124 -15.04 -52.27 19.82
N SER A 1125 -14.45 -51.61 20.85
CA SER A 1125 -14.62 -51.85 22.30
C SER A 1125 -13.77 -50.84 23.11
N ALA A 1126 -14.13 -50.37 24.30
CA ALA A 1126 -15.43 -50.36 25.01
C ALA A 1126 -15.44 -49.23 26.06
N LEU A 1127 -16.64 -48.74 26.42
CA LEU A 1127 -16.87 -47.87 27.59
C LEU A 1127 -17.18 -48.70 28.84
N PRO A 1128 -17.00 -48.12 30.03
CA PRO A 1128 -18.13 -48.05 30.96
C PRO A 1128 -18.36 -46.62 31.49
N GLY A 1129 -19.59 -46.17 31.74
CA GLY A 1129 -20.89 -46.83 31.52
C GLY A 1129 -22.05 -45.85 31.74
N LYS A 1130 -23.29 -46.28 31.47
CA LYS A 1130 -24.50 -45.47 31.61
C LYS A 1130 -25.63 -46.32 32.22
N PRO A 1131 -26.43 -45.75 33.12
CA PRO A 1131 -27.88 -45.60 32.87
C PRO A 1131 -28.35 -44.18 33.24
N SER A 1132 -29.56 -43.71 32.93
CA SER A 1132 -30.66 -44.13 32.03
C SER A 1132 -31.60 -42.91 31.82
N GLY A 1133 -32.61 -43.01 30.94
CA GLY A 1133 -33.74 -42.04 30.94
C GLY A 1133 -33.98 -41.25 29.65
N LYS A 1134 -35.05 -41.63 28.93
CA LYS A 1134 -35.82 -40.94 27.87
C LYS A 1134 -37.13 -41.77 27.69
N PRO A 1135 -38.19 -41.33 26.98
CA PRO A 1135 -38.35 -40.13 26.13
C PRO A 1135 -39.66 -39.32 26.41
N SER A 1136 -40.04 -38.44 25.46
CA SER A 1136 -41.41 -37.89 25.22
C SER A 1136 -41.95 -36.85 26.23
N ALA A 1137 -42.79 -35.86 25.86
CA ALA A 1137 -43.18 -35.28 24.55
C ALA A 1137 -43.69 -33.82 24.70
N LEU A 1138 -43.86 -33.12 23.57
CA LEU A 1138 -44.75 -31.94 23.39
C LEU A 1138 -46.24 -32.36 23.46
N PRO A 1139 -47.26 -31.47 23.60
CA PRO A 1139 -47.31 -30.07 23.10
C PRO A 1139 -48.03 -29.02 24.00
N GLY A 1140 -48.12 -27.75 23.55
CA GLY A 1140 -49.07 -26.77 24.12
C GLY A 1140 -48.87 -25.27 23.79
N LYS A 1141 -49.68 -24.74 22.87
CA LYS A 1141 -50.19 -23.34 22.78
C LYS A 1141 -51.73 -23.45 22.71
N PRO A 1142 -52.58 -22.41 22.94
CA PRO A 1142 -52.32 -20.97 22.74
C PRO A 1142 -52.96 -19.95 23.73
N GLY A 1143 -52.60 -18.67 23.58
CA GLY A 1143 -53.42 -17.51 23.96
C GLY A 1143 -53.42 -17.11 25.45
N LYS A 1144 -54.04 -15.98 25.85
CA LYS A 1144 -54.51 -14.77 25.12
C LYS A 1144 -54.88 -13.69 26.16
N GLY A 1145 -54.69 -12.40 25.86
CA GLY A 1145 -55.40 -11.30 26.54
C GLY A 1145 -54.53 -10.18 27.10
N ASP A 1146 -54.89 -8.96 26.73
CA ASP A 1146 -54.43 -7.68 27.29
C ASP A 1146 -54.98 -7.49 28.73
N ASP A 1147 -54.69 -6.42 29.49
CA ASP A 1147 -55.30 -5.10 29.28
C ASP A 1147 -54.81 -4.04 30.32
N ASN A 1148 -55.10 -2.76 30.03
CA ASN A 1148 -55.29 -1.62 30.94
C ASN A 1148 -54.13 -0.94 31.75
N ARG A 1149 -53.94 0.35 31.41
CA ARG A 1149 -54.05 1.55 32.29
C ARG A 1149 -52.85 2.16 33.04
N GLU A 1150 -52.49 3.37 32.57
CA GLU A 1150 -52.16 4.57 33.35
C GLU A 1150 -53.30 4.96 34.35
N PRO A 1151 -53.20 5.94 35.31
CA PRO A 1151 -52.29 7.12 35.28
C PRO A 1151 -51.85 7.79 36.62
N LEU A 1152 -51.09 8.89 36.46
CA LEU A 1152 -51.06 10.14 37.28
C LEU A 1152 -50.54 10.14 38.75
N ALA A 1153 -49.23 10.43 38.86
CA ALA A 1153 -48.58 11.50 39.65
C ALA A 1153 -49.27 12.21 40.86
N ARG A 1154 -48.51 12.41 41.97
CA ARG A 1154 -48.12 13.75 42.50
C ARG A 1154 -47.07 13.74 43.63
N THR A 1155 -46.62 14.95 43.99
CA THR A 1155 -45.41 15.37 44.76
C THR A 1155 -45.52 15.47 46.30
N GLY A 1156 -44.39 15.32 47.00
CA GLY A 1156 -44.10 15.69 48.43
C GLY A 1156 -42.75 15.06 48.86
N THR A 1157 -41.68 15.66 49.41
CA THR A 1157 -41.45 16.75 50.41
C THR A 1157 -41.97 16.38 51.82
N THR A 1158 -41.24 16.50 52.97
CA THR A 1158 -40.12 17.41 53.39
C THR A 1158 -39.32 16.84 54.61
N ILE A 1159 -38.29 17.59 55.10
CA ILE A 1159 -37.55 17.53 56.41
C ILE A 1159 -36.22 16.73 56.37
N ALA A 1160 -35.00 17.32 56.36
CA ALA A 1160 -34.27 18.28 57.23
C ALA A 1160 -33.62 17.63 58.48
N ILE A 1161 -32.29 17.57 58.60
CA ILE A 1161 -31.32 18.56 59.16
C ILE A 1161 -29.87 18.06 58.84
N GLY A 1162 -28.77 18.84 58.76
CA GLY A 1162 -28.54 20.29 58.84
C GLY A 1162 -27.15 20.67 59.42
N ILE A 1163 -26.62 21.86 59.07
CA ILE A 1163 -25.34 22.51 59.52
C ILE A 1163 -24.02 21.89 58.98
N GLY A 1164 -23.10 22.63 58.32
CA GLY A 1164 -23.21 24.02 57.81
C GLY A 1164 -21.92 24.64 57.23
N ALA A 1165 -22.09 25.79 56.54
CA ALA A 1165 -21.14 26.87 56.16
C ALA A 1165 -19.84 26.52 55.37
N LEU A 1166 -19.61 27.03 54.13
CA LEU A 1166 -19.14 28.39 53.74
C LEU A 1166 -17.69 28.68 54.19
N VAL A 1167 -16.74 29.21 53.39
CA VAL A 1167 -16.71 30.35 52.42
C VAL A 1167 -15.65 30.00 51.32
N LEU A 1168 -15.68 30.37 50.03
CA LEU A 1168 -15.54 31.72 49.42
C LEU A 1168 -15.77 31.67 47.88
N ALA A 1169 -16.64 32.52 47.31
CA ALA A 1169 -16.71 32.78 45.86
C ALA A 1169 -17.47 34.09 45.55
N ALA A 1170 -16.85 35.04 44.82
CA ALA A 1170 -17.52 36.25 44.30
C ALA A 1170 -16.67 37.02 43.25
N ALA A 1171 -16.76 36.66 41.96
CA ALA A 1171 -16.51 37.53 40.79
C ALA A 1171 -16.75 36.75 39.48
N GLY A 1172 -17.13 37.43 38.39
CA GLY A 1172 -16.97 36.90 37.02
C GLY A 1172 -18.22 36.28 36.35
N ALA A 1173 -19.28 37.05 36.17
CA ALA A 1173 -20.35 36.74 35.20
C ALA A 1173 -20.65 37.97 34.34
N GLY A 1174 -20.64 37.83 33.00
CA GLY A 1174 -20.73 38.98 32.10
C GLY A 1174 -21.02 38.65 30.64
N ALA A 1175 -22.29 38.32 30.33
CA ALA A 1175 -22.89 38.21 28.98
C ALA A 1175 -22.28 37.14 28.04
N LEU A 1176 -23.09 36.34 27.35
CA LEU A 1176 -23.86 36.82 26.20
C LEU A 1176 -25.15 36.01 25.98
N ALA A 1177 -26.28 36.70 25.80
CA ALA A 1177 -27.53 36.08 25.38
C ALA A 1177 -28.34 37.02 24.46
N LEU A 1178 -28.70 36.51 23.28
CA LEU A 1178 -29.80 36.93 22.41
C LEU A 1178 -29.86 38.40 21.94
N ARG A 1179 -29.60 38.59 20.63
CA ARG A 1179 -30.64 39.07 19.70
C ARG A 1179 -30.29 38.78 18.23
N LYS A 1180 -31.32 38.65 17.38
CA LYS A 1180 -31.22 38.58 15.92
C LYS A 1180 -32.35 39.42 15.32
N ARG A 1181 -32.04 40.19 14.26
CA ARG A 1181 -32.93 41.09 13.47
C ARG A 1181 -33.59 42.26 14.21
N ARG A 1182 -33.23 43.49 13.80
CA ARG A 1182 -34.09 44.29 12.89
C ARG A 1182 -33.21 45.21 12.02
N ASP A 1183 -33.82 45.92 11.08
CA ASP A 1183 -33.26 46.30 9.79
C ASP A 1183 -32.66 47.73 9.71
N ALA A 1184 -31.71 47.87 8.77
CA ALA A 1184 -31.48 49.04 7.90
C ALA A 1184 -30.82 50.34 8.40
N GLU A 1185 -30.33 51.06 7.38
CA GLU A 1185 -29.87 52.45 7.26
C GLU A 1185 -28.50 52.90 7.80
N ALA A 1186 -27.79 53.55 6.85
CA ALA A 1186 -26.47 54.17 6.86
C ALA A 1186 -26.20 55.24 7.93
N GLY A 1187 -24.91 55.52 8.18
CA GLY A 1187 -24.48 56.73 8.91
C GLY A 1187 -22.97 56.80 9.22
N SER A 1188 -22.24 57.57 8.41
CA SER A 1188 -21.03 58.37 8.70
C SER A 1188 -20.19 58.17 9.98
N GLU A 1189 -18.87 58.15 9.78
CA GLU A 1189 -17.83 58.84 10.58
C GLU A 1189 -17.56 58.39 12.04
N ALA A 1190 -16.60 57.49 12.19
CA ALA A 1190 -15.31 57.79 12.85
C ALA A 1190 -14.20 56.84 12.32
#